data_AF-A0A855A1U0-F1
#
_entry.id   AF-A0A855A1U0-F1
#
_cell.length_a   1.000
_cell.length_b   1.000
_cell.length_c   1.000
_cell.angle_alpha   90.00
_cell.angle_beta   90.00
_cell.angle_gamma   90.00
#
_symmetry.space_group_name_H-M   'P 1'
#
loop_
_entity.id
_entity.type
_entity.pdbx_description
1 polymer ?
#
loop_
_entity_poly.entity_id
_entity_poly.type
_entity_poly.pdbx_seq_one_letter_code
_entity_poly.pdbx_strand_id
1 'polypeptide(L)'
;YVVGMKGAYQDADYLEFTYNAPEAGKYQMQAFHSNEDLAGSHSYNIKVTDKYAVVDVNGTSQYPQFEGIVPVQAENLKTYYFVDCGDHDPSTLSEGDELGSLNSVTDQLYGRDAKTGYYWGVAALNEQDTKAEPGSSHYTDPDDKGVYTKYQKALSNSAADVTDGKPKEASFRYADSQDTAGINPRCVFYKFELDPGKYDVTVGMSNTWGNAGNPVVRLSADGIDEIVSDSYSSGSKTLSVDLTQAEPNDNGKVELSVKGTTTGATLQMTYITITEPANDAEVDYFILPPGEEKVPVDNIRDAESVYTGELADGFDWLIDYRNLKNDTDRYFFINTFSDDTFREKTITLDLQKGENTIRIYNDNSWNVTYGGSTSQPGLNYLANYTPNFDKFVITPMALNSAVELEEEYTIDVASTEYGIASANQNTVGENGEYTVSMIPAEGKEIVNVLVNGADRTDDIVFDEASGAYQLKISGVSEDQKVQVYFSKPNTSKDSLKNLYNEYKDLEKGTYSTASWELFDAARSKAESVLNKDEPQQWEINNAYDELLAGINGLKDIENLVYFVDCGDHDPVTVTYGDDFGLYNSVTDQMYGVDDKAGYSWGVLMIDPREEETPGEGGQVSGPEDKAVYTNYQKALSNRDSNFADGQDKTATLRYAHGQDTAGIDPRYVAYKFELDPGKYDVEVGMSNTWGNAGSPIVTLSAGEVEDVVSEPYSSGSKTLSIDLT
;
A
#
# COMPACT_ATOMS: atom_id res chain seq x y z
N TYR A 1 5.49 21.96 4.22
CA TYR A 1 4.31 21.25 4.73
C TYR A 1 3.02 21.67 4.02
N VAL A 2 2.38 20.73 3.34
CA VAL A 2 1.08 20.85 2.67
C VAL A 2 0.18 19.76 3.24
N VAL A 3 -0.93 20.15 3.88
CA VAL A 3 -1.92 19.21 4.45
C VAL A 3 -2.76 18.61 3.32
N GLY A 4 -3.10 17.33 3.45
CA GLY A 4 -3.81 16.52 2.47
C GLY A 4 -4.91 17.26 1.73
N MET A 5 -4.80 17.26 0.39
CA MET A 5 -5.71 17.93 -0.53
C MET A 5 -6.86 16.99 -0.90
N LYS A 6 -8.05 17.57 -1.12
CA LYS A 6 -9.22 16.81 -1.55
C LYS A 6 -9.11 16.44 -3.02
N GLY A 7 -9.66 15.29 -3.40
CA GLY A 7 -9.98 15.02 -4.80
C GLY A 7 -11.29 15.72 -5.15
N ALA A 8 -11.33 16.48 -6.24
CA ALA A 8 -12.59 17.01 -6.81
C ALA A 8 -12.52 16.93 -8.35
N TYR A 9 -13.63 16.58 -8.99
CA TYR A 9 -13.68 16.26 -10.43
C TYR A 9 -13.83 17.50 -11.32
N GLN A 10 -14.55 18.51 -10.84
CA GLN A 10 -14.78 19.75 -11.59
C GLN A 10 -13.95 20.94 -11.10
N ASP A 11 -13.24 20.82 -9.97
CA ASP A 11 -12.39 21.86 -9.40
C ASP A 11 -11.38 21.23 -8.42
N ALA A 12 -10.47 20.38 -8.92
CA ALA A 12 -9.52 19.65 -8.08
C ALA A 12 -8.64 20.60 -7.26
N ASP A 13 -8.54 20.36 -5.94
CA ASP A 13 -7.45 20.94 -5.16
C ASP A 13 -6.14 20.28 -5.61
N TYR A 14 -5.15 21.10 -5.97
CA TYR A 14 -3.82 20.61 -6.36
C TYR A 14 -2.73 21.47 -5.74
N LEU A 15 -1.58 20.83 -5.54
CA LEU A 15 -0.35 21.52 -5.21
C LEU A 15 0.33 21.87 -6.53
N GLU A 16 0.46 23.16 -6.83
CA GLU A 16 1.21 23.63 -7.98
C GLU A 16 2.49 24.34 -7.53
N PHE A 17 3.58 24.03 -8.20
CA PHE A 17 4.82 24.78 -8.11
C PHE A 17 5.52 24.76 -9.46
N THR A 18 6.40 25.73 -9.68
CA THR A 18 7.23 25.76 -10.89
C THR A 18 8.64 25.24 -10.58
N TYR A 19 9.25 24.58 -11.57
CA TYR A 19 10.64 24.16 -11.54
C TYR A 19 11.31 24.57 -12.84
N ASN A 20 12.37 25.38 -12.73
CA ASN A 20 13.16 25.80 -13.89
C ASN A 20 14.23 24.74 -14.17
N ALA A 21 13.98 23.84 -15.12
CA ALA A 21 14.91 22.77 -15.42
C ALA A 21 16.08 23.29 -16.27
N PRO A 22 17.35 23.09 -15.86
CA PRO A 22 18.51 23.59 -16.61
C PRO A 22 18.60 23.00 -18.02
N GLU A 23 18.14 21.75 -18.19
CA GLU A 23 18.07 21.06 -19.48
C GLU A 23 16.77 20.27 -19.63
N ALA A 24 16.42 19.94 -20.87
CA ALA A 24 15.31 19.02 -21.11
C ALA A 24 15.78 17.60 -20.80
N GLY A 25 15.04 16.86 -19.97
CA GLY A 25 15.42 15.50 -19.60
C GLY A 25 14.60 14.93 -18.46
N LYS A 26 14.97 13.72 -18.04
CA LYS A 26 14.35 13.06 -16.90
C LYS A 26 14.95 13.57 -15.60
N TYR A 27 14.12 13.86 -14.61
CA TYR A 27 14.48 14.26 -13.25
C TYR A 27 13.82 13.32 -12.24
N GLN A 28 14.42 13.15 -11.07
CA GLN A 28 13.89 12.49 -9.89
C GLN A 28 13.45 13.54 -8.87
N MET A 29 12.16 13.56 -8.57
CA MET A 29 11.58 14.29 -7.45
C MET A 29 11.39 13.36 -6.24
N GLN A 30 12.16 13.54 -5.18
CA GLN A 30 11.92 12.89 -3.89
C GLN A 30 10.86 13.68 -3.12
N ALA A 31 9.70 13.08 -2.86
CA ALA A 31 8.61 13.63 -2.07
C ALA A 31 8.63 13.06 -0.66
N PHE A 32 8.88 13.90 0.34
CA PHE A 32 8.81 13.55 1.75
C PHE A 32 7.38 13.73 2.24
N HIS A 33 6.78 12.70 2.84
CA HIS A 33 5.36 12.68 3.17
C HIS A 33 5.01 12.02 4.50
N SER A 34 3.84 12.37 5.04
CA SER A 34 3.18 11.72 6.18
C SER A 34 1.67 11.63 5.95
N ASN A 35 1.00 10.62 6.52
CA ASN A 35 -0.42 10.34 6.28
C ASN A 35 -1.32 10.63 7.49
N GLU A 36 -0.75 10.97 8.66
CA GLU A 36 -1.47 11.17 9.94
C GLU A 36 -2.35 9.97 10.35
N ASP A 37 -1.97 8.74 10.01
CA ASP A 37 -2.78 7.56 10.35
C ASP A 37 -2.79 7.34 11.88
N LEU A 38 -4.00 7.18 12.44
CA LEU A 38 -4.23 7.05 13.88
C LEU A 38 -4.48 5.60 14.30
N ALA A 39 -3.74 5.13 15.31
CA ALA A 39 -4.10 3.95 16.09
C ALA A 39 -4.91 4.39 17.31
N GLY A 40 -6.22 4.09 17.33
CA GLY A 40 -7.02 4.24 18.54
C GLY A 40 -6.57 3.27 19.65
N SER A 41 -6.99 3.52 20.90
CA SER A 41 -6.67 2.69 22.08
C SER A 41 -7.27 1.27 22.09
N HIS A 42 -7.95 0.87 21.02
CA HIS A 42 -8.57 -0.45 20.84
C HIS A 42 -8.22 -1.02 19.45
N SER A 43 -8.08 -2.34 19.36
CA SER A 43 -7.61 -3.06 18.16
C SER A 43 -8.48 -2.90 16.90
N TYR A 44 -9.72 -2.42 17.03
CA TYR A 44 -10.66 -2.17 15.92
C TYR A 44 -10.77 -0.69 15.53
N ASN A 45 -9.97 0.20 16.13
CA ASN A 45 -9.92 1.64 15.81
C ASN A 45 -8.66 2.02 15.02
N ILE A 46 -8.15 1.12 14.18
CA ILE A 46 -7.04 1.39 13.27
C ILE A 46 -7.62 1.97 11.98
N LYS A 47 -7.29 3.23 11.68
CA LYS A 47 -7.59 3.86 10.39
C LYS A 47 -6.27 4.05 9.67
N VAL A 48 -5.88 3.05 8.88
CA VAL A 48 -4.65 3.07 8.10
C VAL A 48 -5.07 2.92 6.65
N THR A 49 -4.73 3.91 5.82
CA THR A 49 -5.02 3.86 4.38
C THR A 49 -3.79 4.27 3.62
N ASP A 50 -3.38 3.42 2.69
CA ASP A 50 -2.41 3.82 1.67
C ASP A 50 -3.04 4.88 0.76
N LYS A 51 -2.22 5.83 0.31
CA LYS A 51 -2.65 6.99 -0.46
C LYS A 51 -2.02 6.98 -1.84
N TYR A 52 -2.70 7.60 -2.81
CA TYR A 52 -2.18 7.77 -4.16
C TYR A 52 -2.21 9.26 -4.52
N ALA A 53 -1.26 9.69 -5.34
CA ALA A 53 -1.28 11.03 -5.94
C ALA A 53 -0.83 10.98 -7.40
N VAL A 54 -1.35 11.89 -8.21
CA VAL A 54 -0.95 12.07 -9.61
C VAL A 54 -0.03 13.28 -9.71
N VAL A 55 1.04 13.16 -10.50
CA VAL A 55 1.99 14.24 -10.75
C VAL A 55 1.97 14.62 -12.22
N ASP A 56 1.44 15.80 -12.51
CA ASP A 56 1.39 16.40 -13.84
C ASP A 56 2.57 17.36 -14.05
N VAL A 57 3.17 17.30 -15.23
CA VAL A 57 4.21 18.22 -15.68
C VAL A 57 3.69 18.96 -16.91
N ASN A 58 3.66 20.29 -16.87
CA ASN A 58 3.27 21.15 -17.99
C ASN A 58 1.89 20.85 -18.60
N GLY A 59 0.97 20.23 -17.86
CA GLY A 59 -0.32 19.80 -18.41
C GLY A 59 -0.19 18.64 -19.41
N THR A 60 0.93 17.90 -19.39
CA THR A 60 1.14 16.75 -20.27
C THR A 60 0.59 15.47 -19.69
N SER A 61 0.35 15.43 -18.37
CA SER A 61 -0.23 14.24 -17.76
C SER A 61 -1.65 14.05 -18.27
N GLN A 62 -1.93 12.82 -18.71
CA GLN A 62 -3.28 12.39 -19.03
C GLN A 62 -4.12 12.18 -17.76
N TYR A 63 -3.48 12.29 -16.59
CA TYR A 63 -4.08 12.16 -15.27
C TYR A 63 -4.05 13.51 -14.51
N PRO A 64 -5.07 13.88 -13.72
CA PRO A 64 -6.12 13.01 -13.26
C PRO A 64 -7.39 13.14 -14.11
N GLN A 65 -7.41 12.54 -15.30
CA GLN A 65 -8.62 11.91 -15.79
C GLN A 65 -8.81 10.68 -14.91
N PHE A 66 -9.50 10.86 -13.78
CA PHE A 66 -9.59 9.85 -12.73
C PHE A 66 -10.31 8.59 -13.23
N GLU A 67 -9.53 7.65 -13.77
CA GLU A 67 -9.88 6.23 -13.86
C GLU A 67 -9.64 5.61 -12.48
N GLY A 68 -10.76 5.53 -11.78
CA GLY A 68 -10.99 4.89 -10.50
C GLY A 68 -12.43 4.45 -10.42
N ILE A 69 -12.83 3.68 -11.42
CA ILE A 69 -14.20 3.25 -11.60
C ILE A 69 -14.43 2.07 -10.66
N VAL A 70 -15.13 2.31 -9.56
CA VAL A 70 -16.05 1.27 -9.07
C VAL A 70 -17.37 1.57 -9.78
N PRO A 71 -17.82 0.73 -10.72
CA PRO A 71 -19.20 0.79 -11.17
C PRO A 71 -20.04 0.52 -9.92
N VAL A 72 -20.79 1.51 -9.47
CA VAL A 72 -21.94 1.21 -8.63
C VAL A 72 -22.98 0.67 -9.59
N GLN A 73 -23.42 -0.56 -9.34
CA GLN A 73 -24.47 -1.24 -10.07
C GLN A 73 -25.61 -0.25 -10.32
N ALA A 74 -26.01 -0.07 -11.59
CA ALA A 74 -26.93 0.97 -11.99
C ALA A 74 -28.17 0.96 -11.07
N GLU A 75 -28.39 2.06 -10.34
CA GLU A 75 -29.69 2.25 -9.73
C GLU A 75 -30.69 2.43 -10.87
N ASN A 76 -31.75 1.63 -10.86
CA ASN A 76 -32.74 1.44 -11.93
C ASN A 76 -32.38 0.42 -13.03
N LEU A 77 -31.50 -0.56 -12.78
CA LEU A 77 -31.43 -1.73 -13.66
C LEU A 77 -32.84 -2.28 -13.87
N LYS A 78 -33.25 -2.41 -15.14
CA LYS A 78 -34.52 -3.01 -15.49
C LYS A 78 -34.55 -4.45 -14.99
N THR A 79 -35.27 -4.67 -13.91
CA THR A 79 -35.62 -6.01 -13.47
C THR A 79 -36.64 -6.60 -14.45
N TYR A 80 -36.31 -7.74 -15.05
CA TYR A 80 -37.21 -8.51 -15.90
C TYR A 80 -38.01 -9.49 -15.05
N TYR A 81 -37.34 -10.19 -14.13
CA TYR A 81 -37.98 -11.11 -13.20
C TYR A 81 -37.48 -10.88 -11.77
N PHE A 82 -38.41 -10.85 -10.83
CA PHE A 82 -38.13 -11.02 -9.41
C PHE A 82 -38.94 -12.21 -8.88
N VAL A 83 -38.27 -13.21 -8.33
CA VAL A 83 -38.88 -14.43 -7.81
C VAL A 83 -38.52 -14.59 -6.35
N ASP A 84 -39.52 -14.60 -5.47
CA ASP A 84 -39.36 -15.05 -4.08
C ASP A 84 -39.66 -16.55 -4.04
N CYS A 85 -38.60 -17.37 -4.00
CA CYS A 85 -38.74 -18.81 -4.19
C CYS A 85 -39.39 -19.43 -2.95
N GLY A 86 -40.58 -19.98 -3.14
CA GLY A 86 -41.33 -20.57 -2.03
C GLY A 86 -42.13 -19.55 -1.22
N ASP A 87 -42.48 -18.41 -1.81
CA ASP A 87 -43.47 -17.50 -1.26
C ASP A 87 -44.81 -18.22 -1.00
N HIS A 88 -45.43 -17.91 0.14
CA HIS A 88 -46.69 -18.46 0.61
C HIS A 88 -47.91 -17.62 0.23
N ASP A 89 -47.71 -16.39 -0.23
CA ASP A 89 -48.73 -15.63 -0.96
C ASP A 89 -48.11 -14.91 -2.16
N PRO A 90 -48.03 -15.56 -3.34
CA PRO A 90 -47.34 -14.98 -4.49
C PRO A 90 -47.88 -13.62 -5.01
N SER A 91 -48.98 -13.13 -4.43
CA SER A 91 -49.58 -11.83 -4.75
C SER A 91 -49.00 -10.66 -3.93
N THR A 92 -48.16 -10.94 -2.94
CA THR A 92 -47.49 -9.97 -2.07
C THR A 92 -45.97 -9.96 -2.34
N LEU A 93 -45.28 -8.96 -1.80
CA LEU A 93 -43.83 -8.76 -1.98
C LEU A 93 -43.17 -8.69 -0.60
N SER A 94 -41.93 -9.18 -0.51
CA SER A 94 -41.03 -8.92 0.60
C SER A 94 -40.78 -7.42 0.80
N GLU A 95 -40.51 -7.00 2.03
CA GLU A 95 -40.24 -5.59 2.35
C GLU A 95 -39.02 -5.06 1.57
N GLY A 96 -39.25 -4.06 0.71
CA GLY A 96 -38.20 -3.40 -0.07
C GLY A 96 -37.96 -3.96 -1.47
N ASP A 97 -38.69 -5.00 -1.90
CA ASP A 97 -38.58 -5.58 -3.23
C ASP A 97 -39.68 -5.11 -4.20
N GLU A 98 -39.38 -5.13 -5.50
CA GLU A 98 -40.30 -4.79 -6.58
C GLU A 98 -40.37 -5.92 -7.63
N LEU A 99 -41.56 -6.13 -8.22
CA LEU A 99 -41.74 -7.10 -9.30
C LEU A 99 -40.96 -6.68 -10.56
N GLY A 100 -40.44 -7.67 -11.28
CA GLY A 100 -39.87 -7.46 -12.59
C GLY A 100 -40.92 -7.09 -13.64
N SER A 101 -40.47 -6.49 -14.74
CA SER A 101 -41.32 -6.07 -15.84
C SER A 101 -42.00 -7.22 -16.60
N LEU A 102 -41.52 -8.47 -16.44
CA LEU A 102 -42.02 -9.67 -17.12
C LEU A 102 -42.77 -10.63 -16.19
N ASN A 103 -42.95 -10.30 -14.90
CA ASN A 103 -43.81 -11.07 -14.00
C ASN A 103 -44.78 -10.20 -13.19
N SER A 104 -45.91 -10.80 -12.82
CA SER A 104 -46.98 -10.14 -12.05
C SER A 104 -47.23 -10.73 -10.67
N VAL A 105 -46.50 -11.80 -10.33
CA VAL A 105 -46.52 -12.51 -9.05
C VAL A 105 -45.08 -12.92 -8.72
N THR A 106 -44.77 -13.15 -7.44
CA THR A 106 -43.43 -13.50 -6.95
C THR A 106 -43.07 -14.98 -7.12
N ASP A 107 -44.05 -15.87 -7.29
CA ASP A 107 -43.83 -17.29 -7.63
C ASP A 107 -45.03 -17.87 -8.41
N GLN A 108 -44.79 -18.82 -9.32
CA GLN A 108 -45.83 -19.57 -10.02
C GLN A 108 -45.31 -20.87 -10.61
N LEU A 109 -46.21 -21.79 -10.99
CA LEU A 109 -45.85 -22.93 -11.84
C LEU A 109 -45.47 -22.44 -13.23
N TYR A 110 -44.52 -23.13 -13.87
CA TYR A 110 -44.11 -22.79 -15.23
C TYR A 110 -45.31 -22.71 -16.17
N GLY A 111 -45.55 -21.51 -16.68
CA GLY A 111 -46.70 -21.20 -17.48
C GLY A 111 -46.76 -19.72 -17.82
N ARG A 112 -47.78 -19.36 -18.59
CA ARG A 112 -47.99 -17.99 -19.05
C ARG A 112 -48.40 -17.08 -17.88
N ASP A 113 -47.58 -16.07 -17.60
CA ASP A 113 -47.93 -14.98 -16.69
C ASP A 113 -49.21 -14.27 -17.17
N ALA A 114 -50.13 -14.05 -16.23
CA ALA A 114 -51.46 -13.54 -16.55
C ALA A 114 -51.46 -12.10 -17.10
N LYS A 115 -50.48 -11.28 -16.71
CA LYS A 115 -50.41 -9.85 -17.04
C LYS A 115 -49.43 -9.56 -18.17
N THR A 116 -48.24 -10.15 -18.11
CA THR A 116 -47.16 -9.86 -19.08
C THR A 116 -47.24 -10.75 -20.31
N GLY A 117 -47.82 -11.95 -20.16
CA GLY A 117 -47.97 -12.94 -21.22
C GLY A 117 -46.72 -13.76 -21.51
N TYR A 118 -45.63 -13.55 -20.76
CA TYR A 118 -44.40 -14.33 -20.82
C TYR A 118 -44.51 -15.63 -20.02
N TYR A 119 -43.84 -16.69 -20.45
CA TYR A 119 -43.82 -17.96 -19.75
C TYR A 119 -42.71 -18.01 -18.70
N TRP A 120 -43.05 -18.21 -17.43
CA TRP A 120 -42.04 -18.39 -16.39
C TRP A 120 -42.58 -19.18 -15.20
N GLY A 121 -41.69 -19.65 -14.34
CA GLY A 121 -42.05 -20.26 -13.05
C GLY A 121 -41.31 -21.56 -12.77
N VAL A 122 -41.66 -22.21 -11.65
CA VAL A 122 -41.10 -23.51 -11.27
C VAL A 122 -41.51 -24.58 -12.28
N ALA A 123 -40.54 -25.23 -12.91
CA ALA A 123 -40.75 -26.20 -13.95
C ALA A 123 -40.79 -27.63 -13.38
N ALA A 124 -41.72 -28.44 -13.86
CA ALA A 124 -41.82 -29.84 -13.50
C ALA A 124 -40.53 -30.59 -13.89
N LEU A 125 -39.98 -31.37 -12.96
CA LEU A 125 -38.75 -32.15 -13.21
C LEU A 125 -38.97 -33.31 -14.19
N ASN A 126 -40.19 -33.83 -14.25
CA ASN A 126 -40.64 -34.90 -15.14
C ASN A 126 -42.18 -34.99 -15.10
N GLU A 127 -42.78 -35.90 -15.87
CA GLU A 127 -44.24 -36.09 -15.94
C GLU A 127 -44.90 -36.42 -14.58
N GLN A 128 -44.14 -36.91 -13.59
CA GLN A 128 -44.66 -37.20 -12.25
C GLN A 128 -44.59 -36.01 -11.31
N ASP A 129 -43.85 -34.95 -11.66
CA ASP A 129 -43.73 -33.73 -10.87
C ASP A 129 -44.90 -32.79 -11.15
N THR A 130 -46.07 -33.17 -10.64
CA THR A 130 -47.32 -32.43 -10.83
C THR A 130 -47.52 -31.40 -9.72
N LYS A 131 -48.39 -30.41 -9.96
CA LYS A 131 -48.88 -29.50 -8.93
C LYS A 131 -49.33 -30.28 -7.69
N ALA A 132 -48.95 -29.78 -6.51
CA ALA A 132 -49.37 -30.29 -5.21
C ALA A 132 -50.17 -29.22 -4.45
N GLU A 133 -50.98 -29.67 -3.48
CA GLU A 133 -51.65 -28.75 -2.55
C GLU A 133 -50.63 -28.11 -1.60
N PRO A 134 -50.85 -26.84 -1.19
CA PRO A 134 -49.98 -26.16 -0.23
C PRO A 134 -49.84 -26.88 1.11
N GLY A 135 -48.66 -26.73 1.72
CA GLY A 135 -48.32 -27.31 3.02
C GLY A 135 -47.40 -28.54 2.97
N SER A 136 -47.04 -29.00 4.16
CA SER A 136 -46.16 -30.16 4.39
C SER A 136 -46.86 -31.22 5.24
N SER A 137 -46.16 -32.32 5.52
CA SER A 137 -46.62 -33.32 6.50
C SER A 137 -46.64 -32.81 7.95
N HIS A 138 -45.97 -31.68 8.23
CA HIS A 138 -45.83 -31.12 9.57
C HIS A 138 -46.82 -30.00 9.85
N TYR A 139 -47.13 -29.18 8.85
CA TYR A 139 -48.03 -28.06 8.98
C TYR A 139 -48.75 -27.78 7.65
N THR A 140 -50.03 -27.42 7.74
CA THR A 140 -50.86 -27.05 6.61
C THR A 140 -51.67 -25.84 7.03
N ASP A 141 -51.56 -24.75 6.28
CA ASP A 141 -52.40 -23.58 6.45
C ASP A 141 -53.50 -23.59 5.39
N PRO A 142 -54.79 -23.50 5.75
CA PRO A 142 -55.87 -23.32 4.78
C PRO A 142 -55.73 -22.06 3.93
N ASP A 143 -54.98 -21.06 4.41
CA ASP A 143 -54.76 -19.78 3.73
C ASP A 143 -53.42 -19.73 2.97
N ASP A 144 -52.60 -20.79 2.99
CA ASP A 144 -51.35 -20.88 2.20
C ASP A 144 -51.70 -20.92 0.70
N LYS A 145 -51.26 -19.90 -0.04
CA LYS A 145 -51.44 -19.77 -1.49
C LYS A 145 -50.16 -20.07 -2.27
N GLY A 146 -49.12 -20.55 -1.57
CA GLY A 146 -47.82 -20.82 -2.14
C GLY A 146 -47.85 -21.88 -3.23
N VAL A 147 -46.78 -21.91 -4.00
CA VAL A 147 -46.66 -22.77 -5.18
C VAL A 147 -45.93 -24.04 -4.81
N TYR A 148 -46.59 -25.20 -4.95
CA TYR A 148 -46.02 -26.50 -4.64
C TYR A 148 -46.11 -27.44 -5.83
N THR A 149 -45.03 -28.18 -6.04
CA THR A 149 -45.02 -29.37 -6.90
C THR A 149 -44.78 -30.60 -6.03
N LYS A 150 -44.93 -31.78 -6.60
CA LYS A 150 -44.71 -33.04 -5.90
C LYS A 150 -43.27 -33.14 -5.35
N TYR A 151 -42.29 -32.63 -6.08
CA TYR A 151 -40.86 -32.79 -5.74
C TYR A 151 -40.13 -31.48 -5.41
N GLN A 152 -40.80 -30.33 -5.49
CA GLN A 152 -40.20 -29.02 -5.19
C GLN A 152 -41.20 -28.20 -4.37
N LYS A 153 -40.92 -27.99 -3.08
CA LYS A 153 -41.87 -27.41 -2.11
C LYS A 153 -41.34 -26.15 -1.44
N ALA A 154 -42.25 -25.25 -1.08
CA ALA A 154 -41.95 -24.15 -0.15
C ALA A 154 -41.83 -24.68 1.29
N LEU A 155 -41.08 -23.99 2.13
CA LEU A 155 -40.91 -24.33 3.54
C LEU A 155 -42.23 -24.15 4.30
N SER A 156 -42.83 -25.23 4.81
CA SER A 156 -44.08 -25.15 5.59
C SER A 156 -44.08 -26.09 6.78
N ASN A 157 -43.06 -26.06 7.63
CA ASN A 157 -42.97 -26.93 8.79
C ASN A 157 -43.72 -26.38 10.02
N SER A 158 -44.03 -25.08 10.04
CA SER A 158 -44.69 -24.39 11.15
C SER A 158 -45.48 -23.17 10.67
N ALA A 159 -46.33 -22.63 11.55
CA ALA A 159 -47.06 -21.37 11.29
C ALA A 159 -46.13 -20.18 11.02
N ALA A 160 -44.92 -20.19 11.62
CA ALA A 160 -43.93 -19.16 11.37
C ALA A 160 -43.38 -19.26 9.93
N ASP A 161 -43.33 -20.46 9.34
CA ASP A 161 -42.75 -20.68 8.01
C ASP A 161 -43.65 -20.10 6.91
N VAL A 162 -44.96 -20.29 7.04
CA VAL A 162 -45.97 -19.82 6.07
C VAL A 162 -46.37 -18.34 6.23
N THR A 163 -45.76 -17.64 7.19
CA THR A 163 -46.06 -16.22 7.41
C THR A 163 -45.60 -15.40 6.20
N ASP A 164 -46.54 -14.67 5.61
CA ASP A 164 -46.34 -13.78 4.46
C ASP A 164 -45.47 -12.54 4.82
N GLY A 165 -44.86 -11.93 3.80
CA GLY A 165 -44.11 -10.68 3.91
C GLY A 165 -42.72 -10.81 4.53
N LYS A 166 -42.15 -12.02 4.55
CA LYS A 166 -40.79 -12.23 5.02
C LYS A 166 -39.75 -11.62 4.06
N PRO A 167 -38.54 -11.32 4.56
CA PRO A 167 -37.40 -11.06 3.68
C PRO A 167 -37.16 -12.23 2.73
N LYS A 168 -36.82 -11.94 1.47
CA LYS A 168 -36.56 -12.92 0.41
C LYS A 168 -35.46 -13.93 0.73
N GLU A 169 -34.58 -13.65 1.70
CA GLU A 169 -33.54 -14.58 2.16
C GLU A 169 -34.07 -15.61 3.18
N ALA A 170 -35.23 -15.35 3.78
CA ALA A 170 -35.83 -16.19 4.81
C ALA A 170 -36.88 -17.16 4.27
N SER A 171 -37.49 -16.85 3.12
CA SER A 171 -38.31 -17.78 2.36
C SER A 171 -37.44 -18.65 1.45
N PHE A 172 -37.83 -19.92 1.23
CA PHE A 172 -37.13 -20.78 0.27
C PHE A 172 -37.97 -21.94 -0.25
N ARG A 173 -37.64 -22.34 -1.48
CA ARG A 173 -38.03 -23.60 -2.10
C ARG A 173 -36.93 -24.65 -1.92
N TYR A 174 -37.33 -25.88 -1.64
CA TYR A 174 -36.41 -27.00 -1.49
C TYR A 174 -36.82 -28.23 -2.29
N ALA A 175 -35.83 -29.09 -2.56
CA ALA A 175 -36.03 -30.39 -3.18
C ALA A 175 -36.66 -31.36 -2.16
N ASP A 176 -37.92 -31.72 -2.36
CA ASP A 176 -38.67 -32.62 -1.49
C ASP A 176 -38.80 -34.02 -2.10
N SER A 177 -38.54 -35.05 -1.30
CA SER A 177 -38.78 -36.47 -1.64
C SER A 177 -38.12 -36.96 -2.95
N GLN A 178 -37.17 -36.20 -3.51
CA GLN A 178 -36.50 -36.48 -4.78
C GLN A 178 -35.62 -37.72 -4.73
N ASP A 179 -35.09 -38.03 -3.55
CA ASP A 179 -34.31 -39.23 -3.30
C ASP A 179 -35.13 -40.52 -3.49
N THR A 180 -36.32 -40.57 -2.89
CA THR A 180 -37.24 -41.70 -3.03
C THR A 180 -37.80 -41.82 -4.45
N ALA A 181 -37.87 -40.71 -5.18
CA ALA A 181 -38.28 -40.65 -6.58
C ALA A 181 -37.15 -40.99 -7.57
N GLY A 182 -35.92 -41.23 -7.09
CA GLY A 182 -34.77 -41.55 -7.94
C GLY A 182 -34.21 -40.38 -8.74
N ILE A 183 -34.48 -39.14 -8.31
CA ILE A 183 -34.00 -37.91 -8.95
C ILE A 183 -32.62 -37.56 -8.37
N ASN A 184 -31.58 -37.66 -9.20
CA ASN A 184 -30.18 -37.35 -8.84
C ASN A 184 -29.44 -36.70 -10.03
N PRO A 185 -28.74 -35.56 -9.85
CA PRO A 185 -28.63 -34.78 -8.62
C PRO A 185 -29.99 -34.19 -8.19
N ARG A 186 -30.15 -33.97 -6.88
CA ARG A 186 -31.35 -33.31 -6.33
C ARG A 186 -31.34 -31.85 -6.78
N CYS A 187 -32.51 -31.31 -7.12
CA CYS A 187 -32.57 -30.02 -7.78
C CYS A 187 -33.84 -29.20 -7.49
N VAL A 188 -33.72 -27.88 -7.64
CA VAL A 188 -34.83 -26.95 -7.75
C VAL A 188 -34.68 -26.27 -9.10
N PHE A 189 -35.78 -26.18 -9.86
CA PHE A 189 -35.73 -25.86 -11.28
C PHE A 189 -36.79 -24.83 -11.69
N TYR A 190 -36.31 -23.71 -12.22
CA TYR A 190 -37.15 -22.66 -12.78
C TYR A 190 -36.84 -22.46 -14.27
N LYS A 191 -37.83 -21.99 -15.01
CA LYS A 191 -37.72 -21.58 -16.41
C LYS A 191 -38.26 -20.17 -16.61
N PHE A 192 -37.66 -19.44 -17.53
CA PHE A 192 -38.00 -18.06 -17.85
C PHE A 192 -37.97 -17.85 -19.36
N GLU A 193 -39.02 -17.23 -19.91
CA GLU A 193 -39.07 -16.77 -21.28
C GLU A 193 -38.51 -15.34 -21.35
N LEU A 194 -37.50 -15.12 -22.17
CA LEU A 194 -36.82 -13.83 -22.32
C LEU A 194 -36.76 -13.45 -23.80
N ASP A 195 -36.66 -12.15 -24.09
CA ASP A 195 -36.23 -11.71 -25.41
C ASP A 195 -34.79 -12.19 -25.69
N PRO A 196 -34.38 -12.44 -26.95
CA PRO A 196 -32.98 -12.61 -27.25
C PRO A 196 -32.18 -11.39 -26.80
N GLY A 197 -31.20 -11.58 -25.92
CA GLY A 197 -30.49 -10.49 -25.26
C GLY A 197 -29.51 -11.00 -24.22
N LYS A 198 -28.80 -10.08 -23.57
CA LYS A 198 -27.90 -10.39 -22.45
C LYS A 198 -28.62 -10.13 -21.14
N TYR A 199 -28.33 -10.93 -20.12
CA TYR A 199 -28.99 -10.84 -18.82
C TYR A 199 -28.04 -11.21 -17.68
N ASP A 200 -28.23 -10.57 -16.52
CA ASP A 200 -27.64 -10.99 -15.26
C ASP A 200 -28.68 -11.75 -14.43
N VAL A 201 -28.32 -12.95 -13.98
CA VAL A 201 -29.19 -13.84 -13.20
C VAL A 201 -28.59 -14.01 -11.81
N THR A 202 -29.24 -13.42 -10.81
CA THR A 202 -28.84 -13.58 -9.40
C THR A 202 -29.70 -14.65 -8.74
N VAL A 203 -29.06 -15.64 -8.13
CA VAL A 203 -29.75 -16.71 -7.40
C VAL A 203 -29.28 -16.74 -5.95
N GLY A 204 -30.23 -16.62 -5.03
CA GLY A 204 -30.04 -16.77 -3.59
C GLY A 204 -30.18 -18.22 -3.14
N MET A 205 -29.30 -18.63 -2.23
CA MET A 205 -29.27 -19.96 -1.63
C MET A 205 -29.13 -19.87 -0.12
N SER A 206 -29.81 -20.79 0.56
CA SER A 206 -29.71 -20.99 2.00
C SER A 206 -29.25 -22.41 2.33
N ASN A 207 -28.79 -22.61 3.56
CA ASN A 207 -28.43 -23.92 4.08
C ASN A 207 -28.78 -24.04 5.56
N THR A 208 -29.97 -23.54 5.94
CA THR A 208 -30.43 -23.55 7.35
C THR A 208 -30.51 -24.94 7.96
N TRP A 209 -30.66 -25.99 7.13
CA TRP A 209 -30.70 -27.38 7.57
C TRP A 209 -29.33 -28.06 7.59
N GLY A 210 -28.27 -27.37 7.16
CA GLY A 210 -26.89 -27.88 7.17
C GLY A 210 -26.68 -29.14 6.32
N ASN A 211 -27.54 -29.38 5.34
CA ASN A 211 -27.60 -30.63 4.59
C ASN A 211 -27.57 -30.47 3.07
N ALA A 212 -27.34 -29.24 2.57
CA ALA A 212 -26.98 -28.98 1.17
C ALA A 212 -25.49 -29.27 0.95
N GLY A 213 -25.20 -30.24 0.08
CA GLY A 213 -23.83 -30.68 -0.24
C GLY A 213 -23.39 -30.11 -1.58
N ASN A 214 -22.45 -29.17 -1.58
CA ASN A 214 -21.93 -28.50 -2.78
C ASN A 214 -23.03 -28.04 -3.77
N PRO A 215 -24.01 -27.23 -3.33
CA PRO A 215 -25.03 -26.70 -4.22
C PRO A 215 -24.40 -25.83 -5.33
N VAL A 216 -24.81 -26.02 -6.59
CA VAL A 216 -24.37 -25.24 -7.77
C VAL A 216 -25.57 -24.87 -8.63
N VAL A 217 -25.54 -23.72 -9.28
CA VAL A 217 -26.57 -23.25 -10.22
C VAL A 217 -26.06 -23.41 -11.65
N ARG A 218 -26.94 -23.91 -12.53
CA ARG A 218 -26.69 -24.06 -13.97
C ARG A 218 -27.70 -23.25 -14.75
N LEU A 219 -27.20 -22.41 -15.65
CA LEU A 219 -27.99 -21.69 -16.64
C LEU A 219 -27.84 -22.39 -17.99
N SER A 220 -28.96 -22.70 -18.64
CA SER A 220 -28.96 -23.31 -19.98
C SER A 220 -30.10 -22.77 -20.83
N ALA A 221 -29.88 -22.66 -22.13
CA ALA A 221 -30.92 -22.44 -23.13
C ALA A 221 -30.50 -23.18 -24.42
N ASP A 222 -31.46 -23.51 -25.27
CA ASP A 222 -31.16 -24.21 -26.52
C ASP A 222 -30.25 -23.36 -27.41
N GLY A 223 -29.17 -23.94 -27.94
CA GLY A 223 -28.23 -23.23 -28.81
C GLY A 223 -27.09 -22.47 -28.11
N ILE A 224 -27.01 -22.47 -26.77
CA ILE A 224 -25.88 -21.91 -26.02
C ILE A 224 -25.27 -22.92 -25.03
N ASP A 225 -23.98 -22.75 -24.71
CA ASP A 225 -23.29 -23.57 -23.73
C ASP A 225 -23.82 -23.32 -22.30
N GLU A 226 -23.85 -24.37 -21.49
CA GLU A 226 -24.30 -24.28 -20.10
C GLU A 226 -23.30 -23.47 -19.24
N ILE A 227 -23.82 -22.49 -18.50
CA ILE A 227 -23.04 -21.68 -17.56
C ILE A 227 -23.24 -22.24 -16.16
N VAL A 228 -22.14 -22.43 -15.43
CA VAL A 228 -22.15 -23.11 -14.12
C VAL A 228 -21.53 -22.19 -13.08
N SER A 229 -22.22 -22.00 -11.96
CA SER A 229 -21.67 -21.28 -10.82
C SER A 229 -20.62 -22.10 -10.07
N ASP A 230 -19.75 -21.41 -9.33
CA ASP A 230 -19.07 -22.02 -8.19
C ASP A 230 -20.09 -22.54 -7.15
N SER A 231 -19.64 -23.42 -6.26
CA SER A 231 -20.48 -23.95 -5.18
C SER A 231 -20.89 -22.87 -4.18
N TYR A 232 -22.14 -22.94 -3.70
CA TYR A 232 -22.65 -22.09 -2.64
C TYR A 232 -22.39 -22.71 -1.25
N SER A 233 -22.03 -21.87 -0.27
CA SER A 233 -22.10 -22.20 1.15
C SER A 233 -23.39 -21.66 1.77
N SER A 234 -23.74 -20.41 1.44
CA SER A 234 -24.98 -19.68 1.70
C SER A 234 -24.89 -18.31 0.98
N GLY A 235 -25.99 -17.56 0.83
CA GLY A 235 -26.00 -16.24 0.20
C GLY A 235 -26.34 -16.31 -1.29
N SER A 236 -26.05 -15.25 -2.05
CA SER A 236 -26.36 -15.17 -3.49
C SER A 236 -25.11 -15.10 -4.36
N LYS A 237 -25.28 -15.43 -5.64
CA LYS A 237 -24.30 -15.21 -6.71
C LYS A 237 -25.04 -14.76 -7.97
N THR A 238 -24.36 -13.95 -8.79
CA THR A 238 -24.85 -13.46 -10.07
C THR A 238 -24.07 -14.13 -11.20
N LEU A 239 -24.79 -14.58 -12.23
CA LEU A 239 -24.26 -15.21 -13.44
C LEU A 239 -24.74 -14.43 -14.65
N SER A 240 -23.84 -14.02 -15.54
CA SER A 240 -24.20 -13.34 -16.79
C SER A 240 -24.41 -14.37 -17.90
N VAL A 241 -25.46 -14.20 -18.71
CA VAL A 241 -25.80 -15.06 -19.83
C VAL A 241 -26.11 -14.26 -21.08
N ASP A 242 -25.56 -14.67 -22.23
CA ASP A 242 -25.86 -14.11 -23.54
C ASP A 242 -26.81 -15.05 -24.31
N LEU A 243 -28.07 -14.64 -24.45
CA LEU A 243 -29.12 -15.38 -25.15
C LEU A 243 -29.29 -14.93 -26.60
N THR A 244 -28.43 -14.05 -27.12
CA THR A 244 -28.60 -13.50 -28.49
C THR A 244 -28.50 -14.57 -29.58
N GLN A 245 -27.75 -15.65 -29.33
CA GLN A 245 -27.58 -16.78 -30.24
C GLN A 245 -28.40 -18.02 -29.86
N ALA A 246 -29.21 -17.93 -28.79
CA ALA A 246 -30.05 -19.05 -28.39
C ALA A 246 -31.20 -19.27 -29.39
N GLU A 247 -31.63 -20.52 -29.53
CA GLU A 247 -32.73 -20.90 -30.41
C GLU A 247 -34.06 -20.35 -29.84
N PRO A 248 -34.78 -19.49 -30.60
CA PRO A 248 -36.06 -18.97 -30.13
C PRO A 248 -37.16 -20.02 -30.25
N ASN A 249 -38.09 -20.00 -29.31
CA ASN A 249 -39.34 -20.74 -29.33
C ASN A 249 -40.32 -20.20 -30.39
N ASP A 250 -41.49 -20.84 -30.52
CA ASP A 250 -42.54 -20.46 -31.48
C ASP A 250 -43.05 -19.01 -31.32
N ASN A 251 -42.83 -18.38 -30.15
CA ASN A 251 -43.18 -16.98 -29.87
C ASN A 251 -42.05 -15.99 -30.20
N GLY A 252 -40.91 -16.47 -30.73
CA GLY A 252 -39.73 -15.65 -31.00
C GLY A 252 -38.94 -15.26 -29.75
N LYS A 253 -39.10 -16.00 -28.64
CA LYS A 253 -38.44 -15.77 -27.35
C LYS A 253 -37.50 -16.92 -26.99
N VAL A 254 -36.57 -16.70 -26.07
CA VAL A 254 -35.65 -17.74 -25.58
C VAL A 254 -36.14 -18.29 -24.25
N GLU A 255 -36.07 -19.60 -24.06
CA GLU A 255 -36.38 -20.26 -22.79
C GLU A 255 -35.09 -20.50 -21.99
N LEU A 256 -34.86 -19.67 -20.97
CA LEU A 256 -33.75 -19.81 -20.03
C LEU A 256 -34.13 -20.74 -18.88
N SER A 257 -33.32 -21.78 -18.69
CA SER A 257 -33.41 -22.74 -17.60
C SER A 257 -32.45 -22.37 -16.46
N VAL A 258 -32.99 -22.12 -15.26
CA VAL A 258 -32.22 -21.85 -14.03
C VAL A 258 -32.36 -23.05 -13.09
N LYS A 259 -31.31 -23.87 -12.99
CA LYS A 259 -31.34 -25.15 -12.26
C LYS A 259 -30.31 -25.19 -11.14
N GLY A 260 -30.77 -25.13 -9.89
CA GLY A 260 -29.95 -25.42 -8.72
C GLY A 260 -29.84 -26.92 -8.51
N THR A 261 -28.64 -27.44 -8.31
CA THR A 261 -28.38 -28.88 -8.05
C THR A 261 -27.50 -29.06 -6.83
N THR A 262 -27.62 -30.19 -6.14
CA THR A 262 -26.79 -30.53 -4.97
C THR A 262 -26.45 -32.01 -4.93
N THR A 263 -25.32 -32.32 -4.29
CA THR A 263 -24.92 -33.68 -3.92
C THR A 263 -25.43 -34.08 -2.52
N GLY A 264 -25.94 -33.12 -1.73
CA GLY A 264 -26.44 -33.35 -0.37
C GLY A 264 -27.90 -33.77 -0.29
N ALA A 265 -28.45 -33.74 0.93
CA ALA A 265 -29.80 -34.16 1.33
C ALA A 265 -30.91 -33.46 0.51
N THR A 266 -30.76 -32.15 0.33
CA THR A 266 -31.66 -31.24 -0.39
C THR A 266 -30.90 -29.93 -0.64
N LEU A 267 -31.50 -28.96 -1.31
CA LEU A 267 -30.99 -27.59 -1.46
C LEU A 267 -32.11 -26.61 -1.12
N GLN A 268 -31.76 -25.40 -0.69
CA GLN A 268 -32.72 -24.34 -0.36
C GLN A 268 -32.43 -23.13 -1.25
N MET A 269 -33.29 -22.87 -2.24
CA MET A 269 -33.21 -21.72 -3.14
C MET A 269 -34.16 -20.64 -2.63
N THR A 270 -33.65 -19.44 -2.36
CA THR A 270 -34.40 -18.38 -1.66
C THR A 270 -35.03 -17.38 -2.63
N TYR A 271 -34.27 -16.87 -3.61
CA TYR A 271 -34.81 -15.94 -4.60
C TYR A 271 -34.06 -16.04 -5.93
N ILE A 272 -34.68 -15.56 -7.00
CA ILE A 272 -34.05 -15.37 -8.31
C ILE A 272 -34.38 -13.96 -8.79
N THR A 273 -33.38 -13.19 -9.22
CA THR A 273 -33.60 -11.96 -9.99
C THR A 273 -32.94 -12.06 -11.35
N ILE A 274 -33.64 -11.59 -12.38
CA ILE A 274 -33.10 -11.46 -13.73
C ILE A 274 -33.20 -9.98 -14.10
N THR A 275 -32.05 -9.35 -14.28
CA THR A 275 -31.95 -7.94 -14.61
C THR A 275 -31.30 -7.78 -15.98
N GLU A 276 -31.43 -6.58 -16.55
CA GLU A 276 -30.48 -6.19 -17.60
C GLU A 276 -29.05 -6.29 -17.04
N PRO A 277 -28.07 -6.62 -17.89
CA PRO A 277 -26.70 -6.71 -17.45
C PRO A 277 -26.27 -5.35 -16.92
N ALA A 278 -25.53 -5.35 -15.81
CA ALA A 278 -25.04 -4.10 -15.23
C ALA A 278 -24.20 -3.26 -16.22
N ASN A 279 -23.66 -3.88 -17.27
CA ASN A 279 -22.82 -3.26 -18.29
C ASN A 279 -23.60 -2.69 -19.52
N ASP A 280 -24.90 -2.96 -19.65
CA ASP A 280 -25.71 -2.59 -20.84
C ASP A 280 -26.83 -1.56 -20.53
N ALA A 281 -27.01 -1.15 -19.27
CA ALA A 281 -27.96 -0.11 -18.89
C ALA A 281 -27.38 1.29 -19.15
N GLU A 282 -27.88 1.99 -20.17
CA GLU A 282 -27.61 3.43 -20.39
C GLU A 282 -28.15 4.26 -19.21
N VAL A 283 -27.43 4.36 -18.08
CA VAL A 283 -26.90 5.60 -17.47
C VAL A 283 -26.00 5.18 -16.30
N ASP A 284 -24.69 5.07 -16.55
CA ASP A 284 -23.72 4.96 -15.47
C ASP A 284 -23.59 6.32 -14.75
N TYR A 285 -23.54 6.33 -13.42
CA TYR A 285 -23.15 7.49 -12.63
C TYR A 285 -21.97 7.14 -11.72
N PHE A 286 -21.05 8.08 -11.51
CA PHE A 286 -19.96 7.95 -10.54
C PHE A 286 -20.31 8.70 -9.24
N ILE A 287 -20.06 8.10 -8.07
CA ILE A 287 -20.13 8.80 -6.77
C ILE A 287 -18.69 9.12 -6.34
N LEU A 288 -18.38 10.40 -6.16
CA LEU A 288 -17.02 10.83 -5.79
C LEU A 288 -16.92 11.33 -4.33
N PRO A 289 -15.91 10.91 -3.57
CA PRO A 289 -15.57 11.48 -2.27
C PRO A 289 -15.14 12.95 -2.36
N PRO A 290 -15.46 13.82 -1.36
CA PRO A 290 -16.14 13.51 -0.12
C PRO A 290 -17.68 13.62 -0.26
N GLY A 291 -18.29 12.68 -0.99
CA GLY A 291 -19.34 11.86 -0.40
C GLY A 291 -20.78 12.25 -0.69
N GLU A 292 -21.08 13.08 -1.69
CA GLU A 292 -22.48 13.32 -2.12
C GLU A 292 -22.65 13.59 -3.64
N GLU A 293 -21.57 13.75 -4.42
CA GLU A 293 -21.69 14.16 -5.82
C GLU A 293 -21.82 12.95 -6.77
N LYS A 294 -22.97 12.88 -7.47
CA LYS A 294 -23.27 11.90 -8.53
C LYS A 294 -22.97 12.53 -9.90
N VAL A 295 -22.02 11.97 -10.67
CA VAL A 295 -21.64 12.47 -12.00
C VAL A 295 -22.10 11.49 -13.11
N PRO A 296 -22.95 11.90 -14.06
CA PRO A 296 -23.35 11.05 -15.20
C PRO A 296 -22.21 10.74 -16.17
N VAL A 297 -22.10 9.50 -16.65
CA VAL A 297 -21.05 9.03 -17.58
C VAL A 297 -21.04 9.73 -18.93
N ASP A 298 -22.17 10.26 -19.39
CA ASP A 298 -22.21 11.02 -20.65
C ASP A 298 -21.38 12.32 -20.60
N ASN A 299 -21.06 12.84 -19.41
CA ASN A 299 -20.14 13.96 -19.24
C ASN A 299 -18.66 13.56 -19.40
N ILE A 300 -18.38 12.26 -19.58
CA ILE A 300 -17.05 11.66 -19.65
C ILE A 300 -16.78 11.04 -21.03
N ARG A 301 -17.84 10.64 -21.76
CA ARG A 301 -17.75 10.00 -23.09
C ARG A 301 -17.26 10.91 -24.22
N ASP A 302 -17.27 12.23 -24.05
CA ASP A 302 -16.75 13.18 -25.06
C ASP A 302 -15.25 13.49 -24.91
N ALA A 303 -14.55 12.88 -23.94
CA ALA A 303 -13.10 12.93 -23.87
C ALA A 303 -12.49 11.81 -24.73
N GLU A 304 -11.79 12.16 -25.81
CA GLU A 304 -11.19 11.24 -26.81
C GLU A 304 -10.08 10.30 -26.25
N SER A 305 -10.10 9.89 -24.97
CA SER A 305 -8.99 9.16 -24.33
C SER A 305 -9.39 8.12 -23.26
N VAL A 306 -10.66 7.72 -23.15
CA VAL A 306 -11.11 6.72 -22.14
C VAL A 306 -11.01 5.29 -22.69
N TYR A 307 -10.31 4.39 -21.98
CA TYR A 307 -10.16 2.97 -22.35
C TYR A 307 -10.98 2.07 -21.41
N THR A 308 -11.99 1.38 -21.94
CA THR A 308 -12.81 0.41 -21.20
C THR A 308 -12.53 -1.01 -21.71
N GLY A 309 -11.76 -1.81 -20.96
CA GLY A 309 -11.46 -3.21 -21.32
C GLY A 309 -11.59 -4.15 -20.13
N GLU A 310 -12.16 -5.34 -20.35
CA GLU A 310 -12.16 -6.45 -19.39
C GLU A 310 -10.73 -6.92 -19.08
N LEU A 311 -10.52 -7.43 -17.86
CA LEU A 311 -9.32 -8.18 -17.46
C LEU A 311 -9.19 -9.43 -18.34
N ALA A 312 -8.52 -9.31 -19.47
CA ALA A 312 -8.20 -10.42 -20.35
C ALA A 312 -7.09 -11.29 -19.73
N ASP A 313 -7.31 -12.60 -19.77
CA ASP A 313 -6.33 -13.65 -19.49
C ASP A 313 -4.96 -13.34 -20.13
N GLY A 314 -3.89 -13.36 -19.32
CA GLY A 314 -2.52 -13.44 -19.84
C GLY A 314 -1.49 -12.43 -19.32
N PHE A 315 -1.80 -11.60 -18.32
CA PHE A 315 -0.80 -10.76 -17.65
C PHE A 315 -0.46 -11.26 -16.24
N ASP A 316 0.82 -11.51 -16.00
CA ASP A 316 1.34 -11.91 -14.69
C ASP A 316 1.15 -10.79 -13.66
N TRP A 317 0.49 -11.14 -12.55
CA TRP A 317 0.09 -10.26 -11.46
C TRP A 317 1.14 -10.24 -10.34
N LEU A 318 2.32 -9.69 -10.64
CA LEU A 318 3.29 -9.28 -9.61
C LEU A 318 3.80 -7.89 -9.95
N ILE A 319 3.17 -6.87 -9.36
CA ILE A 319 3.57 -5.48 -9.50
C ILE A 319 4.39 -5.09 -8.25
N ASP A 320 5.64 -4.69 -8.45
CA ASP A 320 6.47 -4.06 -7.41
C ASP A 320 6.03 -2.60 -7.21
N TYR A 321 5.24 -2.35 -6.15
CA TYR A 321 4.67 -1.04 -5.81
C TYR A 321 5.70 0.04 -5.45
N ARG A 322 6.99 -0.29 -5.32
CA ARG A 322 8.03 0.65 -4.89
C ARG A 322 8.51 1.57 -6.01
N ASN A 323 8.46 1.13 -7.27
CA ASN A 323 9.06 1.85 -8.42
C ASN A 323 8.21 1.89 -9.70
N LEU A 324 6.87 1.90 -9.61
CA LEU A 324 6.06 2.20 -10.80
C LEU A 324 6.23 3.66 -11.22
N LYS A 325 7.04 3.87 -12.26
CA LYS A 325 6.53 4.59 -13.42
C LYS A 325 5.70 3.59 -14.21
N ASN A 326 4.38 3.65 -14.08
CA ASN A 326 3.54 3.25 -15.21
C ASN A 326 3.36 4.47 -16.09
N ASP A 327 2.91 4.26 -17.33
CA ASP A 327 2.59 5.30 -18.31
C ASP A 327 1.38 6.18 -17.90
N THR A 328 1.15 6.35 -16.60
CA THR A 328 -0.07 6.85 -15.97
C THR A 328 0.16 7.96 -14.94
N ASP A 329 1.39 8.48 -14.81
CA ASP A 329 1.75 9.63 -13.95
C ASP A 329 1.29 9.55 -12.47
N ARG A 330 0.98 8.34 -11.99
CA ARG A 330 0.36 8.03 -10.70
C ARG A 330 1.37 7.39 -9.76
N TYR A 331 1.39 7.85 -8.52
CA TYR A 331 2.37 7.46 -7.50
C TYR A 331 1.70 6.98 -6.23
N PHE A 332 2.13 5.81 -5.76
CA PHE A 332 1.69 5.20 -4.50
C PHE A 332 2.52 5.69 -3.31
N PHE A 333 1.84 6.10 -2.25
CA PHE A 333 2.40 6.57 -1.00
C PHE A 333 1.93 5.67 0.14
N ILE A 334 2.87 4.91 0.68
CA ILE A 334 2.62 3.96 1.77
C ILE A 334 2.21 4.67 3.05
N ASN A 335 1.36 4.04 3.84
CA ASN A 335 0.87 4.57 5.11
C ASN A 335 2.00 4.95 6.12
N THR A 336 1.78 5.97 6.96
CA THR A 336 2.72 6.40 8.03
C THR A 336 1.99 6.60 9.37
N PHE A 337 2.62 6.25 10.49
CA PHE A 337 2.00 6.30 11.83
C PHE A 337 2.25 7.65 12.50
N SER A 338 1.18 8.40 12.79
CA SER A 338 1.14 9.70 13.48
C SER A 338 2.22 10.73 13.07
N ASP A 339 2.26 11.86 13.78
CA ASP A 339 3.07 13.07 13.50
C ASP A 339 4.61 12.85 13.47
N ASP A 340 5.11 11.63 13.72
CA ASP A 340 6.52 11.30 13.98
C ASP A 340 7.20 10.43 12.90
N THR A 341 6.49 10.00 11.85
CA THR A 341 7.10 9.18 10.77
C THR A 341 6.92 9.80 9.39
N PHE A 342 8.00 10.38 8.86
CA PHE A 342 8.09 10.80 7.46
C PHE A 342 8.64 9.65 6.62
N ARG A 343 8.05 9.45 5.43
CA ARG A 343 8.59 8.55 4.40
C ARG A 343 8.92 9.33 3.15
N GLU A 344 9.79 8.75 2.33
CA GLU A 344 10.20 9.33 1.05
C GLU A 344 9.61 8.51 -0.11
N LYS A 345 9.13 9.21 -1.13
CA LYS A 345 8.73 8.63 -2.42
C LYS A 345 9.48 9.31 -3.56
N THR A 346 10.27 8.56 -4.32
CA THR A 346 10.90 9.07 -5.56
C THR A 346 9.91 9.03 -6.72
N ILE A 347 9.81 10.13 -7.46
CA ILE A 347 8.88 10.40 -8.57
C ILE A 347 9.73 10.79 -9.79
N THR A 348 9.48 10.23 -10.96
CA THR A 348 10.21 10.62 -12.18
C THR A 348 9.45 11.71 -12.92
N LEU A 349 10.12 12.81 -13.24
CA LEU A 349 9.59 13.93 -14.01
C LEU A 349 10.27 13.98 -15.39
N ASP A 350 9.53 14.29 -16.45
CA ASP A 350 10.09 14.59 -17.76
C ASP A 350 9.95 16.09 -18.00
N LEU A 351 11.06 16.82 -17.80
CA LEU A 351 11.05 18.27 -17.77
C LEU A 351 11.61 18.83 -19.07
N GLN A 352 11.02 19.91 -19.58
CA GLN A 352 11.59 20.69 -20.66
C GLN A 352 12.60 21.69 -20.10
N LYS A 353 13.60 22.07 -20.89
CA LYS A 353 14.52 23.16 -20.51
C LYS A 353 13.71 24.44 -20.25
N GLY A 354 14.00 25.12 -19.14
CA GLY A 354 13.28 26.32 -18.72
C GLY A 354 12.20 26.02 -17.68
N GLU A 355 11.24 26.94 -17.54
CA GLU A 355 10.17 26.82 -16.57
C GLU A 355 9.24 25.63 -16.90
N ASN A 356 9.04 24.77 -15.91
CA ASN A 356 8.05 23.70 -15.92
C ASN A 356 7.03 23.97 -14.82
N THR A 357 5.74 23.76 -15.09
CA THR A 357 4.69 23.75 -14.07
C THR A 357 4.47 22.31 -13.62
N ILE A 358 4.64 22.03 -12.33
CA ILE A 358 4.39 20.71 -11.75
C ILE A 358 3.15 20.82 -10.88
N ARG A 359 2.17 19.93 -11.09
CA ARG A 359 0.96 19.85 -10.30
C ARG A 359 0.82 18.48 -9.66
N ILE A 360 0.44 18.43 -8.40
CA ILE A 360 0.16 17.19 -7.67
C ILE A 360 -1.30 17.17 -7.24
N TYR A 361 -2.01 16.12 -7.64
CA TYR A 361 -3.43 15.91 -7.37
C TYR A 361 -3.64 14.71 -6.44
N ASN A 362 -4.69 14.74 -5.63
CA ASN A 362 -5.14 13.55 -4.90
C ASN A 362 -5.68 12.50 -5.86
N ASP A 363 -5.23 11.25 -5.74
CA ASP A 363 -5.86 10.12 -6.42
C ASP A 363 -6.84 9.39 -5.48
N ASN A 364 -8.12 9.64 -5.73
CA ASN A 364 -9.25 9.06 -5.02
C ASN A 364 -9.84 7.81 -5.72
N SER A 365 -9.13 7.24 -6.70
CA SER A 365 -9.56 6.02 -7.41
C SER A 365 -9.64 4.78 -6.51
N TRP A 366 -8.90 4.79 -5.40
CA TRP A 366 -8.86 3.70 -4.44
C TRP A 366 -9.78 3.97 -3.25
N ASN A 367 -10.67 3.01 -2.96
CA ASN A 367 -11.70 3.11 -1.93
C ASN A 367 -11.47 2.09 -0.81
N VAL A 368 -11.38 2.55 0.44
CA VAL A 368 -11.35 1.67 1.62
C VAL A 368 -12.63 1.87 2.40
N THR A 369 -13.40 0.80 2.60
CA THR A 369 -14.59 0.83 3.47
C THR A 369 -14.25 0.33 4.87
N TYR A 370 -14.91 0.90 5.88
CA TYR A 370 -14.78 0.48 7.27
C TYR A 370 -16.14 0.10 7.86
N GLY A 371 -16.15 -0.96 8.67
CA GLY A 371 -17.32 -1.44 9.41
C GLY A 371 -17.42 -0.78 10.80
N GLY A 372 -18.65 -0.60 11.28
CA GLY A 372 -18.90 -0.21 12.68
C GLY A 372 -18.53 -1.32 13.68
N SER A 373 -18.77 -1.10 14.99
CA SER A 373 -18.46 -2.13 15.99
C SER A 373 -19.32 -3.38 15.82
N THR A 374 -18.65 -4.55 15.79
CA THR A 374 -19.15 -5.93 15.69
C THR A 374 -19.94 -6.30 14.42
N SER A 375 -19.26 -7.02 13.52
CA SER A 375 -19.83 -7.96 12.53
C SER A 375 -20.84 -7.43 11.51
N GLN A 376 -20.77 -6.16 11.12
CA GLN A 376 -21.48 -5.64 9.94
C GLN A 376 -20.52 -5.43 8.75
N PRO A 377 -20.97 -5.60 7.50
CA PRO A 377 -20.18 -5.26 6.32
C PRO A 377 -19.70 -3.81 6.39
N GLY A 378 -18.45 -3.55 5.98
CA GLY A 378 -17.94 -2.19 5.84
C GLY A 378 -18.64 -1.47 4.70
N LEU A 379 -19.67 -0.69 4.99
CA LEU A 379 -20.42 0.11 4.00
C LEU A 379 -20.04 1.60 4.02
N ASN A 380 -19.27 2.05 5.02
CA ASN A 380 -18.85 3.44 5.13
C ASN A 380 -17.48 3.64 4.50
N TYR A 381 -17.34 4.59 3.59
CA TYR A 381 -16.06 4.94 2.99
C TYR A 381 -15.18 5.76 3.95
N LEU A 382 -13.89 5.42 4.04
CA LEU A 382 -12.90 6.29 4.66
C LEU A 382 -12.63 7.49 3.75
N ALA A 383 -12.50 8.67 4.35
CA ALA A 383 -12.14 9.86 3.61
C ALA A 383 -10.68 9.74 3.11
N ASN A 384 -10.48 9.87 1.81
CA ASN A 384 -9.18 9.78 1.15
C ASN A 384 -8.71 11.17 0.67
N TYR A 385 -7.45 11.50 0.93
CA TYR A 385 -6.79 12.77 0.64
C TYR A 385 -5.37 12.46 0.13
N THR A 386 -4.68 13.44 -0.49
CA THR A 386 -3.23 13.26 -0.73
C THR A 386 -2.50 12.99 0.58
N PRO A 387 -1.29 12.40 0.51
CA PRO A 387 -0.35 12.51 1.62
C PRO A 387 -0.15 13.98 2.02
N ASN A 388 0.22 14.20 3.27
CA ASN A 388 0.75 15.48 3.70
C ASN A 388 2.19 15.55 3.20
N PHE A 389 2.51 16.56 2.39
CA PHE A 389 3.84 16.70 1.81
C PHE A 389 4.69 17.68 2.60
N ASP A 390 5.88 17.27 3.01
CA ASP A 390 6.79 18.13 3.76
C ASP A 390 7.77 18.85 2.83
N LYS A 391 8.51 18.09 2.02
CA LYS A 391 9.62 18.55 1.17
C LYS A 391 9.63 17.84 -0.18
N PHE A 392 10.06 18.54 -1.24
CA PHE A 392 10.42 17.95 -2.53
C PHE A 392 11.89 18.23 -2.86
N VAL A 393 12.60 17.24 -3.39
CA VAL A 393 13.99 17.39 -3.89
C VAL A 393 14.03 16.90 -5.33
N ILE A 394 14.37 17.76 -6.30
CA ILE A 394 14.36 17.44 -7.74
C ILE A 394 15.80 17.38 -8.27
N THR A 395 16.20 16.26 -8.88
CA THR A 395 17.56 16.00 -9.38
C THR A 395 17.56 15.37 -10.78
N PRO A 396 18.41 15.76 -11.74
CA PRO A 396 18.43 15.16 -13.09
C PRO A 396 18.91 13.69 -13.09
N MET A 397 18.26 12.82 -13.87
CA MET A 397 18.50 11.36 -13.96
C MET A 397 19.56 10.94 -14.98
N ALA A 398 19.92 11.80 -15.95
CA ALA A 398 20.94 11.48 -16.96
C ALA A 398 21.72 12.73 -17.39
N LEU A 399 23.04 12.68 -17.23
CA LEU A 399 23.98 13.70 -17.71
C LEU A 399 24.39 13.39 -19.16
N ASN A 400 23.80 14.08 -20.14
CA ASN A 400 24.23 14.00 -21.55
C ASN A 400 25.18 15.15 -21.87
N SER A 401 26.46 14.97 -21.52
CA SER A 401 27.59 15.91 -21.69
C SER A 401 27.71 16.95 -20.58
N ALA A 402 28.95 17.27 -20.19
CA ALA A 402 29.25 18.32 -19.23
C ALA A 402 28.80 19.68 -19.78
N VAL A 403 27.57 20.04 -19.42
CA VAL A 403 27.02 21.38 -19.49
C VAL A 403 27.63 22.09 -18.28
N GLU A 404 28.17 23.29 -18.48
CA GLU A 404 28.42 24.18 -17.34
C GLU A 404 27.07 24.39 -16.68
N LEU A 405 26.83 23.65 -15.59
CA LEU A 405 25.71 23.86 -14.69
C LEU A 405 25.78 25.34 -14.32
N GLU A 406 24.68 26.08 -14.50
CA GLU A 406 24.58 27.38 -13.85
C GLU A 406 24.82 27.13 -12.36
N GLU A 407 25.75 27.86 -11.76
CA GLU A 407 26.13 27.62 -10.36
C GLU A 407 24.89 27.83 -9.50
N GLU A 408 24.32 26.73 -9.01
CA GLU A 408 23.22 26.72 -8.05
C GLU A 408 23.80 26.53 -6.66
N TYR A 409 23.29 27.32 -5.74
CA TYR A 409 23.72 27.31 -4.36
C TYR A 409 22.60 26.83 -3.46
N THR A 410 22.91 25.92 -2.54
CA THR A 410 21.94 25.37 -1.60
C THR A 410 21.51 26.43 -0.58
N ILE A 411 20.30 26.32 -0.05
CA ILE A 411 19.80 27.16 1.05
C ILE A 411 19.39 26.24 2.20
N ASP A 412 20.25 26.18 3.21
CA ASP A 412 20.03 25.42 4.44
C ASP A 412 19.57 26.36 5.55
N VAL A 413 18.30 26.25 5.94
CA VAL A 413 17.72 27.02 7.05
C VAL A 413 17.62 26.15 8.30
N ALA A 414 18.25 26.59 9.37
CA ALA A 414 18.12 26.01 10.70
C ALA A 414 17.62 27.07 11.69
N SER A 415 16.82 26.64 12.66
CA SER A 415 16.41 27.51 13.77
C SER A 415 16.56 26.83 15.12
N THR A 416 16.76 27.63 16.17
CA THR A 416 16.71 27.13 17.54
C THR A 416 15.28 26.81 17.95
N GLU A 417 15.12 26.14 19.10
CA GLU A 417 13.81 25.98 19.76
C GLU A 417 13.09 27.33 19.93
N TYR A 418 11.76 27.26 20.10
CA TYR A 418 10.86 28.41 20.34
C TYR A 418 10.55 29.32 19.14
N GLY A 419 10.68 28.78 17.94
CA GLY A 419 10.10 29.35 16.73
C GLY A 419 10.37 28.46 15.52
N ILE A 420 9.91 28.89 14.35
CA ILE A 420 10.06 28.18 13.08
C ILE A 420 10.67 29.14 12.06
N ALA A 421 11.62 28.66 11.25
CA ALA A 421 12.15 29.39 10.11
C ALA A 421 12.18 28.51 8.85
N SER A 422 11.86 29.08 7.69
CA SER A 422 11.83 28.37 6.41
C SER A 422 12.13 29.33 5.25
N ALA A 423 12.91 28.89 4.26
CA ALA A 423 13.08 29.61 3.01
C ALA A 423 11.94 29.31 2.01
N ASN A 424 11.67 30.23 1.09
CA ASN A 424 10.72 30.04 0.00
C ASN A 424 11.22 29.04 -1.07
N GLN A 425 12.52 28.73 -1.08
CA GLN A 425 13.19 27.81 -2.00
C GLN A 425 14.44 27.21 -1.35
N ASN A 426 14.88 26.03 -1.79
CA ASN A 426 16.01 25.29 -1.23
C ASN A 426 17.32 25.45 -2.03
N THR A 427 17.24 26.01 -3.24
CA THR A 427 18.39 26.37 -4.07
C THR A 427 18.16 27.71 -4.73
N VAL A 428 19.25 28.38 -5.12
CA VAL A 428 19.20 29.67 -5.80
C VAL A 428 20.36 29.75 -6.79
N GLY A 429 20.06 30.10 -8.04
CA GLY A 429 21.10 30.27 -9.07
C GLY A 429 22.01 31.47 -8.78
N GLU A 430 23.14 31.53 -9.47
CA GLU A 430 24.09 32.64 -9.39
C GLU A 430 23.42 34.00 -9.59
N ASN A 431 23.68 34.92 -8.66
CA ASN A 431 23.05 36.24 -8.53
C ASN A 431 21.53 36.23 -8.25
N GLY A 432 20.94 35.08 -7.96
CA GLY A 432 19.51 34.91 -7.66
C GLY A 432 19.09 35.50 -6.31
N GLU A 433 17.79 35.38 -6.01
CA GLU A 433 17.19 35.87 -4.76
C GLU A 433 16.30 34.83 -4.09
N TYR A 434 16.23 34.87 -2.76
CA TYR A 434 15.35 34.05 -1.94
C TYR A 434 14.87 34.83 -0.70
N THR A 435 13.82 34.33 -0.06
CA THR A 435 13.21 34.92 1.13
C THR A 435 13.09 33.88 2.23
N VAL A 436 13.50 34.24 3.45
CA VAL A 436 13.34 33.41 4.66
C VAL A 436 12.20 33.97 5.50
N SER A 437 11.22 33.13 5.82
CA SER A 437 10.09 33.43 6.72
C SER A 437 10.36 32.87 8.11
N MET A 438 10.08 33.64 9.16
CA MET A 438 10.39 33.33 10.55
C MET A 438 9.21 33.67 11.47
N ILE A 439 8.81 32.71 12.31
CA ILE A 439 7.67 32.83 13.23
C ILE A 439 8.13 32.46 14.64
N PRO A 440 8.26 33.44 15.56
CA PRO A 440 8.51 33.17 16.98
C PRO A 440 7.29 32.53 17.66
N ALA A 441 7.52 31.64 18.62
CA ALA A 441 6.47 31.15 19.50
C ALA A 441 5.90 32.26 20.42
N GLU A 442 4.73 32.03 21.02
CA GLU A 442 4.07 33.05 21.86
C GLU A 442 4.99 33.56 22.98
N GLY A 443 5.15 34.88 23.06
CA GLY A 443 6.02 35.55 24.04
C GLY A 443 7.52 35.45 23.76
N LYS A 444 7.91 35.05 22.54
CA LYS A 444 9.30 34.90 22.09
C LYS A 444 9.63 35.90 21.00
N GLU A 445 10.92 36.16 20.81
CA GLU A 445 11.44 37.15 19.87
C GLU A 445 12.58 36.55 19.06
N ILE A 446 12.81 37.06 17.84
CA ILE A 446 14.00 36.73 17.05
C ILE A 446 15.16 37.53 17.64
N VAL A 447 16.18 36.84 18.15
CA VAL A 447 17.33 37.49 18.78
C VAL A 447 18.50 37.66 17.82
N ASN A 448 18.63 36.78 16.83
CA ASN A 448 19.67 36.89 15.81
C ASN A 448 19.32 36.08 14.55
N VAL A 449 19.72 36.56 13.38
CA VAL A 449 19.65 35.85 12.11
C VAL A 449 21.00 35.92 11.42
N LEU A 450 21.62 34.76 11.18
CA LEU A 450 22.87 34.67 10.43
C LEU A 450 22.60 34.12 9.04
N VAL A 451 23.27 34.68 8.03
CA VAL A 451 23.38 34.11 6.69
C VAL A 451 24.87 33.96 6.39
N ASN A 452 25.34 32.73 6.18
CA ASN A 452 26.76 32.41 6.02
C ASN A 452 27.65 32.95 7.16
N GLY A 453 27.08 32.97 8.37
CA GLY A 453 27.75 33.50 9.57
C GLY A 453 27.74 35.03 9.69
N ALA A 454 27.21 35.77 8.71
CA ALA A 454 27.04 37.22 8.80
C ALA A 454 25.67 37.57 9.42
N ASP A 455 25.65 38.50 10.37
CA ASP A 455 24.43 38.99 11.02
C ASP A 455 23.58 39.82 10.06
N ARG A 456 22.30 39.42 9.91
CA ARG A 456 21.28 40.03 9.06
C ARG A 456 20.00 40.35 9.86
N THR A 457 20.09 40.42 11.18
CA THR A 457 18.93 40.61 12.07
C THR A 457 18.21 41.93 11.81
N ASP A 458 18.94 43.00 11.50
CA ASP A 458 18.38 44.31 11.22
C ASP A 458 17.66 44.40 9.85
N ASP A 459 17.87 43.42 8.97
CA ASP A 459 17.28 43.39 7.62
C ASP A 459 15.91 42.71 7.58
N ILE A 460 15.44 42.17 8.71
CA ILE A 460 14.15 41.48 8.77
C ILE A 460 12.99 42.47 8.76
N VAL A 461 11.91 42.13 8.05
CA VAL A 461 10.70 42.95 7.94
C VAL A 461 9.50 42.13 8.37
N PHE A 462 8.66 42.67 9.26
CA PHE A 462 7.41 42.01 9.64
C PHE A 462 6.36 42.21 8.53
N ASP A 463 5.84 41.11 8.02
CA ASP A 463 4.75 41.11 7.05
C ASP A 463 3.41 40.84 7.73
N GLU A 464 2.55 41.87 7.79
CA GLU A 464 1.24 41.79 8.43
C GLU A 464 0.31 40.78 7.75
N ALA A 465 0.50 40.49 6.45
CA ALA A 465 -0.35 39.57 5.70
C ALA A 465 -0.07 38.11 6.06
N SER A 466 1.21 37.73 6.19
CA SER A 466 1.61 36.38 6.59
C SER A 466 1.73 36.19 8.10
N GLY A 467 1.79 37.28 8.88
CA GLY A 467 2.04 37.22 10.32
C GLY A 467 3.45 36.76 10.69
N ALA A 468 4.40 36.84 9.75
CA ALA A 468 5.78 36.36 9.89
C ALA A 468 6.81 37.48 9.64
N TYR A 469 8.00 37.32 10.22
CA TYR A 469 9.16 38.12 9.86
C TYR A 469 9.82 37.55 8.60
N GLN A 470 10.19 38.40 7.66
CA GLN A 470 10.79 38.01 6.39
C GLN A 470 12.18 38.63 6.21
N LEU A 471 13.13 37.85 5.72
CA LEU A 471 14.45 38.30 5.29
C LEU A 471 14.64 37.99 3.81
N LYS A 472 14.80 39.02 2.98
CA LYS A 472 15.09 38.87 1.55
C LYS A 472 16.60 38.94 1.30
N ILE A 473 17.14 37.93 0.62
CA ILE A 473 18.55 37.84 0.22
C ILE A 473 18.60 37.83 -1.31
N SER A 474 19.49 38.64 -1.89
CA SER A 474 19.67 38.76 -3.34
C SER A 474 21.16 38.75 -3.66
N GLY A 475 21.52 38.34 -4.89
CA GLY A 475 22.90 38.33 -5.35
C GLY A 475 23.70 37.15 -4.80
N VAL A 476 23.09 35.97 -4.72
CA VAL A 476 23.73 34.78 -4.14
C VAL A 476 24.87 34.27 -5.03
N SER A 477 26.00 33.92 -4.43
CA SER A 477 27.22 33.49 -5.12
C SER A 477 27.95 32.34 -4.40
N GLU A 478 27.30 31.70 -3.43
CA GLU A 478 27.80 30.57 -2.66
C GLU A 478 26.63 29.90 -1.93
N ASP A 479 26.80 28.67 -1.43
CA ASP A 479 25.80 27.99 -0.57
C ASP A 479 25.42 28.87 0.62
N GLN A 480 24.13 28.87 0.96
CA GLN A 480 23.50 29.76 1.92
C GLN A 480 23.09 28.98 3.17
N LYS A 481 23.85 29.14 4.25
CA LYS A 481 23.53 28.62 5.57
C LYS A 481 22.86 29.71 6.40
N VAL A 482 21.56 29.60 6.59
CA VAL A 482 20.74 30.50 7.39
C VAL A 482 20.52 29.91 8.78
N GLN A 483 20.82 30.68 9.82
CA GLN A 483 20.61 30.26 11.21
C GLN A 483 19.78 31.30 11.95
N VAL A 484 18.60 30.91 12.44
CA VAL A 484 17.66 31.78 13.13
C VAL A 484 17.63 31.44 14.63
N TYR A 485 17.91 32.43 15.46
CA TYR A 485 17.97 32.28 16.91
C TYR A 485 16.75 32.97 17.54
N PHE A 486 15.99 32.21 18.33
CA PHE A 486 14.87 32.73 19.11
C PHE A 486 15.24 32.92 20.58
N SER A 487 14.51 33.79 21.27
CA SER A 487 14.78 34.09 22.67
C SER A 487 14.49 32.88 23.58
N LYS A 488 15.50 32.47 24.36
CA LYS A 488 15.37 31.42 25.39
C LYS A 488 16.02 31.85 26.71
N PRO A 489 15.74 31.17 27.84
CA PRO A 489 16.40 31.46 29.11
C PRO A 489 17.92 31.48 28.99
N ASN A 490 18.55 32.51 29.55
CA ASN A 490 19.98 32.73 29.41
C ASN A 490 20.79 31.64 30.13
N THR A 491 21.66 30.99 29.38
CA THR A 491 22.76 30.19 29.92
C THR A 491 23.94 31.11 30.19
N SER A 492 24.57 30.94 31.35
CA SER A 492 25.71 31.78 31.72
C SER A 492 27.00 31.33 31.01
N LYS A 493 27.93 32.27 30.75
CA LYS A 493 29.27 31.93 30.22
C LYS A 493 30.00 30.95 31.15
N ASP A 494 29.76 31.02 32.45
CA ASP A 494 30.30 30.08 33.44
C ASP A 494 29.73 28.67 33.29
N SER A 495 28.44 28.53 32.96
CA SER A 495 27.82 27.22 32.69
C SER A 495 28.45 26.55 31.46
N LEU A 496 28.64 27.30 30.36
CA LEU A 496 29.36 26.81 29.17
C LEU A 496 30.81 26.45 29.51
N LYS A 497 31.49 27.27 30.31
CA LYS A 497 32.87 27.02 30.73
C LYS A 497 32.99 25.75 31.57
N ASN A 498 32.04 25.49 32.46
CA ASN A 498 32.04 24.29 33.28
C ASN A 498 31.85 23.04 32.41
N LEU A 499 30.86 23.06 31.50
CA LEU A 499 30.63 21.96 30.55
C LEU A 499 31.85 21.72 29.66
N TYR A 500 32.43 22.77 29.08
CA TYR A 500 33.65 22.65 28.28
C TYR A 500 34.81 22.04 29.08
N ASN A 501 35.09 22.52 30.29
CA ASN A 501 36.21 22.01 31.08
C ASN A 501 36.04 20.56 31.53
N GLU A 502 34.80 20.07 31.63
CA GLU A 502 34.52 18.67 31.95
C GLU A 502 34.91 17.73 30.80
N TYR A 503 34.74 18.16 29.55
CA TYR A 503 34.92 17.33 28.35
C TYR A 503 36.10 17.74 27.44
N LYS A 504 36.81 18.83 27.74
CA LYS A 504 37.91 19.35 26.90
C LYS A 504 39.06 18.36 26.71
N ASP A 505 39.32 17.51 27.69
CA ASP A 505 40.42 16.55 27.69
C ASP A 505 39.93 15.13 27.32
N LEU A 506 38.66 14.99 26.92
CA LEU A 506 38.14 13.73 26.39
C LEU A 506 38.88 13.39 25.08
N GLU A 507 39.31 12.15 24.97
CA GLU A 507 39.95 11.57 23.78
C GLU A 507 38.96 10.64 23.07
N LYS A 508 39.16 10.42 21.75
CA LYS A 508 38.24 9.61 20.92
C LYS A 508 37.95 8.23 21.51
N GLY A 509 38.98 7.57 22.05
CA GLY A 509 38.84 6.26 22.66
C GLY A 509 38.09 5.27 21.77
N THR A 510 37.01 4.72 22.32
CA THR A 510 36.09 3.75 21.70
C THR A 510 34.79 4.38 21.19
N TYR A 511 34.70 5.71 21.11
CA TYR A 511 33.52 6.36 20.53
C TYR A 511 33.52 6.18 19.01
N SER A 512 32.32 6.01 18.44
CA SER A 512 32.13 5.88 17.00
C SER A 512 32.66 7.13 16.29
N THR A 513 33.20 6.94 15.08
CA THR A 513 33.80 8.04 14.32
C THR A 513 32.82 9.18 14.09
N ALA A 514 31.60 8.88 13.65
CA ALA A 514 30.59 9.90 13.38
C ALA A 514 30.13 10.66 14.64
N SER A 515 29.90 9.96 15.77
CA SER A 515 29.48 10.65 17.00
C SER A 515 30.59 11.52 17.58
N TRP A 516 31.84 11.05 17.46
CA TRP A 516 33.01 11.79 17.90
C TRP A 516 33.22 13.09 17.13
N GLU A 517 33.11 13.06 15.80
CA GLU A 517 33.30 14.25 14.95
C GLU A 517 32.28 15.34 15.26
N LEU A 518 31.01 14.97 15.51
CA LEU A 518 29.96 15.90 15.92
C LEU A 518 30.27 16.55 17.28
N PHE A 519 30.68 15.73 18.26
CA PHE A 519 31.10 16.21 19.57
C PHE A 519 32.32 17.15 19.47
N ASP A 520 33.34 16.78 18.70
CA ASP A 520 34.59 17.56 18.60
C ASP A 520 34.38 18.91 17.91
N ALA A 521 33.50 18.95 16.89
CA ALA A 521 33.08 20.19 16.26
C ALA A 521 32.35 21.11 17.25
N ALA A 522 31.41 20.57 18.03
CA ALA A 522 30.69 21.33 19.06
C ALA A 522 31.63 21.83 20.18
N ARG A 523 32.59 20.99 20.60
CA ARG A 523 33.64 21.33 21.57
C ARG A 523 34.51 22.49 21.08
N SER A 524 34.96 22.44 19.83
CA SER A 524 35.76 23.50 19.21
C SER A 524 35.00 24.83 19.13
N LYS A 525 33.69 24.78 18.83
CA LYS A 525 32.84 25.97 18.82
C LYS A 525 32.65 26.56 20.21
N ALA A 526 32.43 25.72 21.23
CA ALA A 526 32.34 26.16 22.62
C ALA A 526 33.62 26.85 23.09
N GLU A 527 34.80 26.31 22.76
CA GLU A 527 36.09 26.95 23.03
C GLU A 527 36.18 28.34 22.38
N SER A 528 35.80 28.44 21.10
CA SER A 528 35.80 29.70 20.36
C SER A 528 34.93 30.76 21.05
N VAL A 529 33.70 30.42 21.46
CA VAL A 529 32.80 31.34 22.17
C VAL A 529 33.35 31.74 23.55
N LEU A 530 33.99 30.81 24.27
CA LEU A 530 34.60 31.11 25.57
C LEU A 530 35.77 32.08 25.47
N ASN A 531 36.54 32.01 24.38
CA ASN A 531 37.69 32.88 24.10
C ASN A 531 37.32 34.29 23.62
N LYS A 532 36.06 34.55 23.27
CA LYS A 532 35.58 35.92 22.95
C LYS A 532 35.52 36.78 24.21
N ASP A 533 35.96 38.04 24.12
CA ASP A 533 35.92 39.00 25.23
C ASP A 533 34.47 39.28 25.67
N GLU A 534 33.60 39.59 24.70
CA GLU A 534 32.18 39.92 24.91
C GLU A 534 31.28 39.10 23.95
N PRO A 535 31.10 37.78 24.19
CA PRO A 535 30.21 36.97 23.38
C PRO A 535 28.76 37.39 23.58
N GLN A 536 27.99 37.38 22.49
CA GLN A 536 26.55 37.64 22.53
C GLN A 536 25.82 36.52 23.28
N GLN A 537 24.71 36.83 23.92
CA GLN A 537 23.98 35.87 24.74
C GLN A 537 23.48 34.65 23.93
N TRP A 538 23.10 34.84 22.66
CA TRP A 538 22.69 33.76 21.78
C TRP A 538 23.87 32.83 21.42
N GLU A 539 25.11 33.34 21.32
CA GLU A 539 26.31 32.53 21.07
C GLU A 539 26.59 31.59 22.23
N ILE A 540 26.45 32.09 23.47
CA ILE A 540 26.64 31.29 24.69
C ILE A 540 25.59 30.19 24.74
N ASN A 541 24.32 30.55 24.52
CA ASN A 541 23.20 29.62 24.51
C ASN A 541 23.39 28.51 23.48
N ASN A 542 23.72 28.88 22.24
CA ASN A 542 23.88 27.93 21.15
C ASN A 542 25.10 27.02 21.33
N ALA A 543 26.24 27.57 21.75
CA ALA A 543 27.43 26.75 22.02
C ALA A 543 27.21 25.75 23.17
N TYR A 544 26.41 26.13 24.18
CA TYR A 544 26.05 25.22 25.25
C TYR A 544 25.17 24.07 24.74
N ASP A 545 24.13 24.38 23.96
CA ASP A 545 23.21 23.37 23.45
C ASP A 545 23.90 22.40 22.49
N GLU A 546 24.69 22.92 21.54
CA GLU A 546 25.44 22.08 20.60
C GLU A 546 26.45 21.19 21.33
N LEU A 547 27.16 21.72 22.33
CA LEU A 547 28.09 20.91 23.13
C LEU A 547 27.35 19.84 23.93
N LEU A 548 26.23 20.18 24.58
CA LEU A 548 25.43 19.22 25.34
C LEU A 548 24.84 18.13 24.43
N ALA A 549 24.35 18.50 23.25
CA ALA A 549 23.86 17.55 22.25
C ALA A 549 24.98 16.63 21.74
N GLY A 550 26.16 17.20 21.44
CA GLY A 550 27.34 16.42 21.05
C GLY A 550 27.75 15.42 22.13
N ILE A 551 27.77 15.83 23.40
CA ILE A 551 28.07 14.96 24.55
C ILE A 551 27.03 13.84 24.67
N ASN A 552 25.74 14.17 24.64
CA ASN A 552 24.66 13.18 24.78
C ASN A 552 24.58 12.24 23.57
N GLY A 553 25.08 12.67 22.41
CA GLY A 553 25.12 11.89 21.17
C GLY A 553 26.35 10.99 21.01
N LEU A 554 27.34 11.07 21.90
CA LEU A 554 28.50 10.18 21.87
C LEU A 554 28.07 8.71 21.98
N LYS A 555 28.42 7.91 20.98
CA LYS A 555 28.09 6.49 20.90
C LYS A 555 29.33 5.65 21.16
N ASP A 556 29.40 5.02 22.32
CA ASP A 556 30.48 4.10 22.66
C ASP A 556 30.29 2.77 21.92
N ILE A 557 31.31 2.36 21.18
CA ILE A 557 31.34 1.10 20.43
C ILE A 557 32.37 0.13 21.01
N GLU A 558 32.82 0.31 22.27
CA GLU A 558 33.77 -0.60 22.94
C GLU A 558 33.32 -2.07 22.90
N ASN A 559 32.01 -2.33 22.88
CA ASN A 559 31.44 -3.68 22.85
C ASN A 559 31.15 -4.21 21.43
N LEU A 560 31.46 -3.45 20.37
CA LEU A 560 31.29 -3.91 19.00
C LEU A 560 32.43 -4.87 18.64
N VAL A 561 32.13 -6.17 18.59
CA VAL A 561 33.15 -7.20 18.35
C VAL A 561 33.47 -7.36 16.87
N TYR A 562 32.43 -7.47 16.04
CA TYR A 562 32.51 -7.58 14.59
C TYR A 562 31.54 -6.60 13.94
N PHE A 563 31.96 -5.95 12.86
CA PHE A 563 31.09 -5.25 11.92
C PHE A 563 31.23 -5.88 10.53
N VAL A 564 30.13 -6.35 9.95
CA VAL A 564 30.14 -7.04 8.65
C VAL A 564 29.22 -6.30 7.70
N ASP A 565 29.77 -5.86 6.57
CA ASP A 565 29.00 -5.34 5.44
C ASP A 565 28.83 -6.47 4.42
N CYS A 566 27.67 -7.11 4.44
CA CYS A 566 27.45 -8.35 3.71
C CYS A 566 27.40 -8.11 2.20
N GLY A 567 28.41 -8.58 1.48
CA GLY A 567 28.49 -8.39 0.04
C GLY A 567 29.09 -7.04 -0.36
N ASP A 568 29.92 -6.46 0.51
CA ASP A 568 30.77 -5.33 0.16
C ASP A 568 31.72 -5.69 -1.00
N HIS A 569 31.88 -4.74 -1.91
CA HIS A 569 32.71 -4.86 -3.10
C HIS A 569 34.12 -4.30 -2.92
N ASP A 570 34.39 -3.55 -1.86
CA ASP A 570 35.75 -3.22 -1.42
C ASP A 570 35.94 -3.43 0.09
N PRO A 571 36.17 -4.67 0.55
CA PRO A 571 36.09 -4.98 1.97
C PRO A 571 37.11 -4.28 2.90
N VAL A 572 38.06 -3.52 2.37
CA VAL A 572 39.09 -2.83 3.16
C VAL A 572 38.69 -1.42 3.57
N THR A 573 37.56 -0.92 3.08
CA THR A 573 36.96 0.36 3.43
C THR A 573 35.74 0.12 4.32
N VAL A 574 35.32 1.15 5.05
CA VAL A 574 34.12 1.09 5.89
C VAL A 574 33.23 2.26 5.52
N THR A 575 31.94 2.01 5.42
CA THR A 575 30.94 3.02 5.08
C THR A 575 30.91 4.14 6.11
N TYR A 576 30.72 5.38 5.65
CA TYR A 576 30.69 6.55 6.52
C TYR A 576 29.64 6.40 7.62
N GLY A 577 30.07 6.52 8.88
CA GLY A 577 29.20 6.36 10.05
C GLY A 577 29.26 4.98 10.71
N ASP A 578 29.87 4.00 10.05
CA ASP A 578 30.19 2.70 10.62
C ASP A 578 31.67 2.63 11.05
N ASP A 579 31.96 1.66 11.91
CA ASP A 579 33.29 1.45 12.47
C ASP A 579 33.56 -0.05 12.56
N PHE A 580 34.81 -0.45 12.29
CA PHE A 580 35.24 -1.83 12.50
C PHE A 580 35.11 -2.24 13.96
N GLY A 581 34.61 -3.46 14.18
CA GLY A 581 34.59 -4.06 15.51
C GLY A 581 36.00 -4.39 16.03
N LEU A 582 36.11 -4.78 17.29
CA LEU A 582 37.38 -5.11 17.94
C LEU A 582 38.22 -6.14 17.16
N TYR A 583 37.57 -7.12 16.52
CA TYR A 583 38.24 -8.32 16.00
C TYR A 583 38.39 -8.35 14.48
N ASN A 584 37.80 -7.42 13.72
CA ASN A 584 37.93 -7.38 12.27
C ASN A 584 38.56 -6.12 11.69
N SER A 585 39.34 -6.29 10.62
CA SER A 585 39.99 -5.22 9.83
C SER A 585 39.37 -5.00 8.45
N VAL A 586 38.46 -5.90 8.05
CA VAL A 586 37.72 -5.84 6.79
C VAL A 586 36.23 -6.02 7.03
N THR A 587 35.38 -5.55 6.13
CA THR A 587 33.91 -5.61 6.27
C THR A 587 33.33 -6.92 5.74
N ASP A 588 34.05 -7.65 4.89
CA ASP A 588 33.68 -8.97 4.40
C ASP A 588 34.95 -9.81 4.09
N GLN A 589 34.89 -11.13 4.32
CA GLN A 589 35.94 -12.08 3.93
C GLN A 589 35.43 -13.52 3.90
N MET A 590 36.16 -14.42 3.26
CA MET A 590 35.98 -15.87 3.45
C MET A 590 36.40 -16.29 4.86
N TYR A 591 35.74 -17.31 5.44
CA TYR A 591 36.07 -17.76 6.80
C TYR A 591 37.57 -18.07 6.96
N GLY A 592 38.26 -17.23 7.74
CA GLY A 592 39.70 -17.25 7.90
C GLY A 592 40.16 -16.29 9.00
N VAL A 593 41.46 -16.29 9.29
CA VAL A 593 42.04 -15.45 10.34
C VAL A 593 42.09 -14.00 9.87
N ASP A 594 41.59 -13.07 10.69
CA ASP A 594 41.70 -11.62 10.48
C ASP A 594 43.00 -11.06 11.06
N ASP A 595 43.63 -10.14 10.32
CA ASP A 595 44.92 -9.55 10.67
C ASP A 595 44.87 -8.59 11.87
N LYS A 596 43.68 -8.14 12.31
CA LYS A 596 43.53 -7.18 13.42
C LYS A 596 43.83 -7.80 14.77
N ALA A 597 43.15 -8.90 15.10
CA ALA A 597 43.19 -9.53 16.41
C ALA A 597 43.57 -11.01 16.37
N GLY A 598 43.71 -11.62 15.19
CA GLY A 598 44.04 -13.03 15.02
C GLY A 598 42.87 -13.99 15.24
N TYR A 599 41.64 -13.48 15.35
CA TYR A 599 40.42 -14.28 15.42
C TYR A 599 39.93 -14.63 14.01
N SER A 600 39.30 -15.78 13.87
CA SER A 600 38.78 -16.26 12.58
C SER A 600 37.33 -15.87 12.35
N TRP A 601 37.01 -15.23 11.23
CA TRP A 601 35.62 -14.96 10.85
C TRP A 601 35.44 -14.89 9.34
N GLY A 602 34.18 -14.87 8.90
CA GLY A 602 33.83 -14.67 7.49
C GLY A 602 32.75 -15.61 6.97
N VAL A 603 32.54 -15.57 5.65
CA VAL A 603 31.59 -16.42 4.91
C VAL A 603 31.94 -17.88 5.09
N LEU A 604 30.96 -18.65 5.57
CA LEU A 604 31.10 -20.09 5.82
C LEU A 604 30.49 -20.88 4.66
N MET A 605 31.27 -21.80 4.11
CA MET A 605 30.77 -22.80 3.17
C MET A 605 30.19 -24.00 3.92
N ILE A 606 28.90 -24.30 3.73
CA ILE A 606 28.22 -25.42 4.41
C ILE A 606 28.14 -26.65 3.49
N ASP A 607 27.73 -26.45 2.23
CA ASP A 607 27.64 -27.54 1.26
C ASP A 607 29.04 -27.96 0.79
N PRO A 608 29.37 -29.26 0.78
CA PRO A 608 30.69 -29.75 0.35
C PRO A 608 30.99 -29.51 -1.14
N ARG A 609 30.02 -29.09 -1.94
CA ARG A 609 30.16 -28.69 -3.35
C ARG A 609 30.37 -27.19 -3.51
N GLU A 610 30.38 -26.43 -2.41
CA GLU A 610 30.62 -24.99 -2.43
C GLU A 610 32.12 -24.70 -2.62
N GLU A 611 32.45 -23.82 -3.56
CA GLU A 611 33.81 -23.42 -3.92
C GLU A 611 33.87 -21.90 -4.12
N GLU A 612 35.03 -21.28 -3.85
CA GLU A 612 35.24 -19.85 -4.06
C GLU A 612 35.24 -19.51 -5.56
N THR A 613 34.62 -18.40 -5.92
CA THR A 613 34.60 -17.89 -7.30
C THR A 613 34.98 -16.40 -7.34
N PRO A 614 36.22 -16.01 -6.99
CA PRO A 614 36.61 -14.62 -6.85
C PRO A 614 36.45 -13.82 -8.15
N GLY A 615 35.88 -12.62 -8.06
CA GLY A 615 35.65 -11.74 -9.22
C GLY A 615 34.60 -12.25 -10.21
N GLU A 616 33.91 -13.35 -9.91
CA GLU A 616 32.78 -13.84 -10.70
C GLU A 616 31.49 -13.36 -10.04
N GLY A 617 30.97 -12.22 -10.48
CA GLY A 617 29.67 -11.72 -10.04
C GLY A 617 28.49 -12.58 -10.52
N GLY A 618 27.28 -12.13 -10.24
CA GLY A 618 26.03 -12.79 -10.61
C GLY A 618 25.61 -12.49 -12.05
N GLN A 619 25.63 -11.21 -12.47
CA GLN A 619 25.31 -10.81 -13.84
C GLN A 619 26.39 -9.96 -14.50
N VAL A 620 27.03 -9.08 -13.73
CA VAL A 620 28.19 -8.31 -14.16
C VAL A 620 29.41 -8.73 -13.37
N SER A 621 30.60 -8.53 -13.94
CA SER A 621 31.88 -8.80 -13.29
C SER A 621 32.87 -7.75 -13.78
N GLY A 622 33.69 -7.23 -12.88
CA GLY A 622 34.63 -6.16 -13.17
C GLY A 622 36.00 -6.40 -12.54
N PRO A 623 37.08 -5.83 -13.09
CA PRO A 623 38.41 -5.95 -12.51
C PRO A 623 38.56 -5.22 -11.15
N GLU A 624 37.66 -4.29 -10.86
CA GLU A 624 37.62 -3.53 -9.60
C GLU A 624 36.82 -4.25 -8.50
N ASP A 625 36.14 -5.35 -8.84
CA ASP A 625 35.29 -6.11 -7.93
C ASP A 625 36.13 -7.00 -7.00
N LYS A 626 36.18 -6.64 -5.71
CA LYS A 626 36.88 -7.38 -4.66
C LYS A 626 35.92 -8.11 -3.73
N ALA A 627 34.65 -8.23 -4.10
CA ALA A 627 33.66 -8.90 -3.28
C ALA A 627 34.01 -10.38 -3.06
N VAL A 628 33.57 -10.87 -1.91
CA VAL A 628 33.71 -12.27 -1.54
C VAL A 628 32.63 -13.10 -2.23
N TYR A 629 33.03 -14.09 -3.02
CA TYR A 629 32.13 -14.90 -3.84
C TYR A 629 32.35 -16.39 -3.68
N THR A 630 31.26 -17.13 -3.63
CA THR A 630 31.23 -18.57 -3.87
C THR A 630 30.25 -18.90 -4.98
N ASN A 631 30.31 -20.14 -5.48
CA ASN A 631 29.31 -20.64 -6.41
C ASN A 631 27.88 -20.67 -5.81
N TYR A 632 27.73 -20.66 -4.47
CA TYR A 632 26.43 -20.71 -3.78
C TYR A 632 26.04 -19.47 -2.96
N GLN A 633 26.94 -18.52 -2.75
CA GLN A 633 26.70 -17.30 -1.99
C GLN A 633 27.38 -16.13 -2.71
N LYS A 634 26.60 -15.16 -3.19
CA LYS A 634 27.13 -14.03 -3.98
C LYS A 634 26.76 -12.68 -3.39
N ALA A 635 27.67 -11.72 -3.53
CA ALA A 635 27.37 -10.29 -3.42
C ALA A 635 26.54 -9.81 -4.63
N LEU A 636 25.68 -8.82 -4.41
CA LEU A 636 24.84 -8.24 -5.46
C LEU A 636 25.66 -7.61 -6.58
N SER A 637 25.55 -8.14 -7.79
CA SER A 637 26.36 -7.71 -8.94
C SER A 637 25.51 -7.76 -10.21
N ASN A 638 24.41 -7.00 -10.19
CA ASN A 638 23.47 -6.92 -11.31
C ASN A 638 23.82 -5.80 -12.29
N ARG A 639 24.51 -4.75 -11.83
CA ARG A 639 24.94 -3.59 -12.63
C ARG A 639 26.26 -3.03 -12.10
N ASP A 640 27.02 -2.31 -12.94
CA ASP A 640 28.33 -1.75 -12.57
C ASP A 640 28.27 -0.82 -11.35
N SER A 641 27.14 -0.13 -11.13
CA SER A 641 26.94 0.73 -9.96
C SER A 641 26.97 -0.05 -8.64
N ASN A 642 26.74 -1.37 -8.65
CA ASN A 642 26.84 -2.18 -7.45
C ASN A 642 28.29 -2.30 -6.94
N PHE A 643 29.28 -2.03 -7.80
CA PHE A 643 30.70 -2.07 -7.43
C PHE A 643 31.20 -0.78 -6.78
N ALA A 644 30.33 0.22 -6.58
CA ALA A 644 30.72 1.47 -5.95
C ALA A 644 31.10 1.24 -4.48
N ASP A 645 32.29 1.67 -4.11
CA ASP A 645 32.75 1.68 -2.72
C ASP A 645 31.99 2.72 -1.89
N GLY A 646 31.84 2.46 -0.58
CA GLY A 646 31.20 3.35 0.39
C GLY A 646 29.68 3.44 0.26
N GLN A 647 29.05 2.46 -0.39
CA GLN A 647 27.59 2.35 -0.40
C GLN A 647 27.06 2.10 1.02
N ASP A 648 25.83 2.56 1.28
CA ASP A 648 25.15 2.27 2.54
C ASP A 648 25.03 0.75 2.74
N LYS A 649 25.30 0.25 3.95
CA LYS A 649 25.22 -1.18 4.30
C LYS A 649 23.82 -1.81 4.12
N THR A 650 22.79 -0.98 3.91
CA THR A 650 21.43 -1.43 3.56
C THR A 650 21.23 -1.61 2.05
N ALA A 651 22.15 -1.12 1.23
CA ALA A 651 22.15 -1.24 -0.23
C ALA A 651 23.06 -2.38 -0.74
N THR A 652 24.08 -2.74 0.04
CA THR A 652 24.90 -3.94 -0.16
C THR A 652 24.13 -5.19 0.32
N LEU A 653 24.29 -6.32 -0.36
CA LEU A 653 23.70 -7.59 0.08
C LEU A 653 24.47 -8.81 -0.41
N ARG A 654 24.42 -9.87 0.40
CA ARG A 654 24.79 -11.23 0.05
C ARG A 654 23.56 -12.12 -0.07
N TYR A 655 23.51 -12.97 -1.08
CA TYR A 655 22.36 -13.83 -1.36
C TYR A 655 22.76 -15.26 -1.72
N ALA A 656 21.83 -16.20 -1.49
CA ALA A 656 21.94 -17.58 -1.92
C ALA A 656 21.82 -17.67 -3.46
N HIS A 657 22.91 -18.01 -4.13
CA HIS A 657 23.00 -18.09 -5.60
C HIS A 657 23.01 -19.56 -6.05
N GLY A 658 22.23 -19.95 -7.05
CA GLY A 658 22.28 -21.30 -7.65
C GLY A 658 21.95 -22.49 -6.74
N GLN A 659 21.61 -22.25 -5.47
CA GLN A 659 21.28 -23.27 -4.47
C GLN A 659 19.99 -24.02 -4.80
N ASP A 660 19.04 -23.36 -5.46
CA ASP A 660 17.82 -23.96 -5.98
C ASP A 660 18.11 -25.07 -7.01
N THR A 661 18.95 -24.76 -7.99
CA THR A 661 19.34 -25.67 -9.07
C THR A 661 20.21 -26.80 -8.55
N ALA A 662 21.00 -26.53 -7.51
CA ALA A 662 21.81 -27.52 -6.81
C ALA A 662 21.02 -28.44 -5.86
N GLY A 663 19.71 -28.19 -5.66
CA GLY A 663 18.85 -28.95 -4.77
C GLY A 663 19.17 -28.77 -3.28
N ILE A 664 19.70 -27.60 -2.90
CA ILE A 664 20.01 -27.25 -1.51
C ILE A 664 18.75 -26.69 -0.87
N ASP A 665 18.28 -27.37 0.18
CA ASP A 665 17.10 -27.00 0.97
C ASP A 665 17.34 -27.39 2.46
N PRO A 666 17.28 -26.44 3.41
CA PRO A 666 17.02 -25.01 3.22
C PRO A 666 18.15 -24.28 2.49
N ARG A 667 17.80 -23.23 1.73
CA ARG A 667 18.78 -22.31 1.14
C ARG A 667 19.38 -21.41 2.22
N TYR A 668 20.66 -21.06 2.10
CA TYR A 668 21.38 -20.35 3.16
C TYR A 668 22.31 -19.26 2.64
N VAL A 669 22.54 -18.26 3.50
CA VAL A 669 23.76 -17.44 3.52
C VAL A 669 24.32 -17.62 4.93
N ALA A 670 25.62 -17.90 5.04
CA ALA A 670 26.22 -18.30 6.31
C ALA A 670 27.52 -17.54 6.57
N TYR A 671 27.65 -17.05 7.79
CA TYR A 671 28.89 -16.52 8.35
C TYR A 671 29.26 -17.31 9.60
N LYS A 672 30.55 -17.30 9.92
CA LYS A 672 31.07 -17.89 11.14
C LYS A 672 32.02 -16.92 11.80
N PHE A 673 31.98 -16.88 13.13
CA PHE A 673 32.77 -15.97 13.95
C PHE A 673 33.45 -16.75 15.07
N GLU A 674 34.72 -16.46 15.31
CA GLU A 674 35.45 -16.88 16.50
C GLU A 674 35.24 -15.82 17.58
N LEU A 675 34.77 -16.26 18.75
CA LEU A 675 34.42 -15.42 19.89
C LEU A 675 34.99 -16.04 21.16
N ASP A 676 35.33 -15.20 22.13
CA ASP A 676 35.59 -15.67 23.49
C ASP A 676 34.28 -16.16 24.15
N PRO A 677 34.35 -17.01 25.20
CA PRO A 677 33.15 -17.37 25.96
C PRO A 677 32.48 -16.14 26.56
N GLY A 678 31.19 -15.95 26.30
CA GLY A 678 30.48 -14.74 26.70
C GLY A 678 29.06 -14.68 26.18
N LYS A 679 28.38 -13.57 26.49
CA LYS A 679 27.03 -13.26 25.98
C LYS A 679 27.16 -12.23 24.89
N TYR A 680 26.49 -12.48 23.77
CA TYR A 680 26.58 -11.65 22.59
C TYR A 680 25.20 -11.31 22.04
N ASP A 681 25.02 -10.05 21.70
CA ASP A 681 23.91 -9.59 20.86
C ASP A 681 24.39 -9.53 19.41
N VAL A 682 23.65 -10.19 18.52
CA VAL A 682 23.94 -10.25 17.09
C VAL A 682 22.81 -9.56 16.35
N GLU A 683 23.11 -8.42 15.76
CA GLU A 683 22.18 -7.71 14.87
C GLU A 683 22.41 -8.15 13.41
N VAL A 684 21.37 -8.64 12.75
CA VAL A 684 21.43 -9.09 11.36
C VAL A 684 20.40 -8.36 10.51
N GLY A 685 20.88 -7.63 9.50
CA GLY A 685 20.07 -7.02 8.46
C GLY A 685 19.66 -8.05 7.40
N MET A 686 18.40 -7.99 6.97
CA MET A 686 17.87 -8.78 5.85
C MET A 686 17.12 -7.89 4.88
N SER A 687 17.13 -8.29 3.62
CA SER A 687 16.33 -7.67 2.57
C SER A 687 15.79 -8.71 1.60
N ASN A 688 14.51 -8.57 1.24
CA ASN A 688 13.82 -9.35 0.22
C ASN A 688 13.48 -8.45 -0.98
N THR A 689 14.45 -7.64 -1.41
CA THR A 689 14.30 -6.74 -2.57
C THR A 689 13.78 -7.48 -3.80
N TRP A 690 14.15 -8.76 -3.99
CA TRP A 690 13.73 -9.57 -5.14
C TRP A 690 12.42 -10.36 -4.94
N GLY A 691 11.78 -10.28 -3.77
CA GLY A 691 10.53 -10.98 -3.49
C GLY A 691 10.61 -12.51 -3.55
N ASN A 692 11.82 -13.06 -3.57
CA ASN A 692 12.07 -14.49 -3.79
C ASN A 692 12.42 -15.26 -2.50
N ALA A 693 12.50 -14.57 -1.36
CA ALA A 693 12.59 -15.19 -0.04
C ALA A 693 11.18 -15.42 0.54
N GLY A 694 10.82 -16.67 0.83
CA GLY A 694 9.49 -17.03 1.34
C GLY A 694 9.28 -16.62 2.82
N SER A 695 10.08 -17.18 3.72
CA SER A 695 10.04 -16.87 5.16
C SER A 695 11.45 -16.99 5.76
N PRO A 696 12.37 -16.09 5.38
CA PRO A 696 13.73 -16.14 5.87
C PRO A 696 13.78 -15.96 7.39
N ILE A 697 14.66 -16.73 8.02
CA ILE A 697 14.95 -16.73 9.45
C ILE A 697 16.47 -16.64 9.64
N VAL A 698 16.90 -16.06 10.75
CA VAL A 698 18.27 -16.14 11.25
C VAL A 698 18.35 -17.21 12.32
N THR A 699 19.39 -18.02 12.26
CA THR A 699 19.73 -19.00 13.29
C THR A 699 21.16 -18.76 13.76
N LEU A 700 21.33 -18.58 15.07
CA LEU A 700 22.63 -18.55 15.72
C LEU A 700 22.91 -19.94 16.30
N SER A 701 24.03 -20.54 15.90
CA SER A 701 24.41 -21.91 16.30
C SER A 701 25.84 -21.95 16.81
N ALA A 702 26.08 -22.64 17.93
CA ALA A 702 27.42 -22.80 18.50
C ALA A 702 27.59 -24.12 19.27
N GLY A 703 28.12 -25.15 18.62
CA GLY A 703 28.53 -26.39 19.30
C GLY A 703 27.41 -27.07 20.11
N GLU A 704 27.57 -27.13 21.44
CA GLU A 704 26.59 -27.71 22.38
C GLU A 704 25.54 -26.70 22.88
N VAL A 705 25.62 -25.43 22.46
CA VAL A 705 24.64 -24.39 22.81
C VAL A 705 23.37 -24.57 21.96
N GLU A 706 22.21 -24.41 22.59
CA GLU A 706 20.92 -24.47 21.89
C GLU A 706 20.80 -23.33 20.87
N ASP A 707 20.32 -23.67 19.66
CA ASP A 707 20.16 -22.71 18.58
C ASP A 707 19.18 -21.59 18.96
N VAL A 708 19.57 -20.35 18.67
CA VAL A 708 18.68 -19.19 18.81
C VAL A 708 18.13 -18.83 17.43
N VAL A 709 16.81 -18.90 17.28
CA VAL A 709 16.13 -18.69 15.99
C VAL A 709 15.26 -17.44 16.06
N SER A 710 15.38 -16.56 15.06
CA SER A 710 14.49 -15.40 14.94
C SER A 710 13.12 -15.81 14.44
N GLU A 711 12.08 -15.05 14.82
CA GLU A 711 10.84 -15.00 14.03
C GLU A 711 11.16 -14.59 12.58
N PRO A 712 10.41 -15.08 11.57
CA PRO A 712 10.66 -14.71 10.18
C PRO A 712 10.66 -13.20 9.94
N TYR A 713 11.58 -12.71 9.10
CA TYR A 713 11.59 -11.32 8.66
C TYR A 713 12.34 -11.15 7.35
N SER A 714 11.76 -10.38 6.45
CA SER A 714 12.22 -10.22 5.07
C SER A 714 12.74 -8.82 4.75
N SER A 715 12.76 -7.92 5.75
CA SER A 715 13.29 -6.56 5.62
C SER A 715 13.64 -6.00 7.00
N GLY A 716 14.68 -5.16 7.07
CA GLY A 716 15.16 -4.53 8.30
C GLY A 716 16.16 -5.39 9.06
N SER A 717 16.49 -5.00 10.29
CA SER A 717 17.39 -5.75 11.17
C SER A 717 16.64 -6.39 12.35
N LYS A 718 17.21 -7.46 12.89
CA LYS A 718 16.82 -8.02 14.18
C LYS A 718 18.06 -8.30 15.02
N THR A 719 17.94 -8.04 16.31
CA THR A 719 18.93 -8.40 17.31
C THR A 719 18.52 -9.70 17.99
N LEU A 720 19.41 -10.69 17.98
CA LEU A 720 19.26 -11.94 18.72
C LEU A 720 20.38 -12.03 19.76
N SER A 721 20.09 -12.58 20.94
CA SER A 721 21.09 -12.78 21.99
C SER A 721 21.45 -14.26 22.10
N ILE A 722 22.76 -14.57 22.17
CA ILE A 722 23.28 -15.92 22.41
C ILE A 722 24.24 -15.94 23.60
N ASP A 723 24.18 -17.00 24.40
CA ASP A 723 25.03 -17.22 25.57
C ASP A 723 26.01 -18.38 25.28
N LEU A 724 27.30 -18.05 25.16
CA LEU A 724 28.40 -18.98 24.88
C LEU A 724 29.21 -19.32 26.14
N THR A 725 28.67 -19.07 27.34
CA THR A 725 29.39 -19.28 28.61
C THR A 725 29.56 -20.73 29.05
#